data_AF-A0A1H8XLB4-F1
#
_entry.id   AF-A0A1H8XLB4-F1
#
_cell.length_a   1.000
_cell.length_b   1.000
_cell.length_c   1.000
_cell.angle_alpha   90.00
_cell.angle_beta   90.00
_cell.angle_gamma   90.00
#
_symmetry.space_group_name_H-M   'P 1'
#
loop_
_entity.id
_entity.type
_entity.pdbx_description
1 polymer ?
#
loop_
_entity_poly.entity_id
_entity_poly.type
_entity_poly.pdbx_seq_one_letter_code
_entity_poly.pdbx_strand_id
1 'polypeptide(L)'
;MYDLFLVGTIFIALTFALLLWFNQTTGRTGNRVLAMALTVMLLGMVRVLGMDIRLGTYLPGWDRLPLQYSLAIGPLIYFYVLKITRPGHKFAWKDLLHFSPLLLEVGVSQTIPTLNPVIQVLALTSVIIYLYRSQQLIQDAYRRLQPVLMDRPLMQLRWLRRLLKAASVLCFLWLLYAAVDYWGYDGRLAEAAYYPFYIAFALIMLRIAAMAVLKPPTEVLLQVGAPKPLPLTESRQKGAWLKKAMEAGFFYRDTELSLSALADRLGIHTHELSRIINNGLKKSFNDFVNEYRVRDVAQKMQDPAYDHITLLGIAYEAGFNSQSSFTRIFKQVTGKSPLEYKNNLKKDYPSYKLGSHRQFAPLILNPETPPMWSHEKLNGNYMFRNHLKIAYRNLVKNKAFSALNILGLATGLAACLLIGFYVLDEWSYDRFNAGADRIYRINEDIRFAGNATAYAQAPAPLGAVLKSNFPIVEESVRLKSAGTVIVKKGTQELREDGVAFADPSVFAVFTLPLLGGNPADALLEPNSAVISKTAALKYFGTTDAVGHVLTLNQKDRYKVTGVMQDMPQRSHFHVDFLLSMASLADSRSDVWLSNDYNTYLLLRKGADPKQLDAALPGVMGRYIGPQLQNMAHVSMGDFQKGGNYFRLSLMPLTAIHLESSRTGELGHNGDKQYLYLFFFISLFILAIACINFINLSTAKSAGRAKEVGIRKVLGSARGSLIVQFLSESMLLVFTAMVIAIILVIVCLPFFNDLAGKEMELTGLNWLWLGAASLVITVVVGLAAGTYPALFLSGFRPIAVLKGKLSAGFKSSWLRNSLVVFQFSVAVLLIVATLVVYDQLQYIRHRDLGFDRSRVLVIRNTNDLGHNAAIFKHEIAAIPGVSSAALTGYLPTSEARNSSALFQTQDMDQKKAVQSQTWTVDEDYLPTLGMRLAAGRNFSADYRTDSSAMIINESAARTMGTGSVLNKTLHYPMADGKQLRAYHIIGVVKDFNFSSLKAGITPVVLTLGNDHGALSVRLKGNLTGILDAIKQKWNGLVPGREFDYAFMDQDFDRLYRTEERTGGVFVVLTALAIVIACLGLFGLAAYAAEQRYKEIGIRKVLGANIFSISRMLSVDFIRLVLIAILIAAPLAWYLMQKWLSGFAYRVTLHWWLIALAGTGAILIALLTVSFQSVKVALTNPVKSLRSE
;
A
#
# COMPACT_ATOMS: atom_id res chain seq x y z
N MET A 1 -11.29 11.76 14.63
CA MET A 1 -10.19 12.26 15.50
C MET A 1 -9.29 11.13 15.98
N TYR A 2 -9.84 10.03 16.51
CA TYR A 2 -9.05 8.85 16.91
C TYR A 2 -8.21 8.26 15.77
N ASP A 3 -8.75 8.18 14.56
CA ASP A 3 -8.06 7.65 13.38
C ASP A 3 -6.83 8.49 13.01
N LEU A 4 -6.94 9.82 13.11
CA LEU A 4 -5.84 10.75 12.88
C LEU A 4 -4.71 10.53 13.91
N PHE A 5 -5.09 10.26 15.17
CA PHE A 5 -4.16 9.95 16.25
C PHE A 5 -3.52 8.57 16.07
N LEU A 6 -4.29 7.57 15.63
CA LEU A 6 -3.83 6.23 15.27
C LEU A 6 -2.80 6.28 14.14
N VAL A 7 -3.09 7.00 13.06
CA VAL A 7 -2.14 7.24 11.95
C VAL A 7 -0.85 7.87 12.47
N GLY A 8 -0.96 8.96 13.25
CA GLY A 8 0.22 9.59 13.86
C GLY A 8 1.02 8.63 14.73
N THR A 9 0.34 7.82 15.54
CA THR A 9 0.95 6.83 16.44
C THR A 9 1.64 5.69 15.66
N ILE A 10 1.03 5.20 14.58
CA ILE A 10 1.60 4.19 13.67
C ILE A 10 2.88 4.72 13.04
N PHE A 11 2.86 5.95 12.52
CA PHE A 11 4.06 6.57 11.95
C PHE A 11 5.18 6.70 12.99
N ILE A 12 4.86 7.19 14.19
CA ILE A 12 5.84 7.30 15.28
C ILE A 12 6.37 5.92 15.68
N ALA A 13 5.52 4.91 15.83
CA ALA A 13 5.92 3.55 16.18
C ALA A 13 6.82 2.90 15.13
N LEU A 14 6.51 3.09 13.84
CA LEU A 14 7.33 2.59 12.72
C LEU A 14 8.74 3.19 12.78
N THR A 15 8.83 4.51 12.99
CA THR A 15 10.13 5.19 13.07
C THR A 15 10.96 4.67 14.24
N PHE A 16 10.37 4.48 15.43
CA PHE A 16 11.07 3.91 16.58
C PHE A 16 11.50 2.47 16.38
N ALA A 17 10.65 1.63 15.78
CA ALA A 17 10.97 0.24 15.47
C ALA A 17 12.20 0.18 14.55
N LEU A 18 12.19 0.96 13.46
CA LEU A 18 13.32 1.05 12.53
C LEU A 18 14.59 1.54 13.24
N LEU A 19 14.48 2.59 14.06
CA LEU A 19 15.64 3.14 14.77
C LEU A 19 16.25 2.18 15.76
N LEU A 20 15.44 1.51 16.57
CA LEU A 20 15.90 0.51 17.53
C LEU A 20 16.53 -0.70 16.83
N TRP A 21 15.98 -1.11 15.69
CA TRP A 21 16.49 -2.21 14.89
C TRP A 21 17.89 -1.93 14.31
N PHE A 22 18.10 -0.70 13.84
CA PHE A 22 19.33 -0.27 13.17
C PHE A 22 20.36 0.41 14.10
N ASN A 23 20.04 0.65 15.37
CA ASN A 23 20.94 1.29 16.33
C ASN A 23 22.24 0.46 16.55
N GLN A 24 23.40 1.13 16.52
CA GLN A 24 24.73 0.50 16.67
C GLN A 24 25.31 0.57 18.10
N THR A 25 24.56 1.07 19.09
CA THR A 25 25.03 1.21 20.48
C THR A 25 25.16 -0.13 21.23
N THR A 26 25.84 -0.10 22.39
CA THR A 26 25.84 -1.17 23.40
C THR A 26 24.40 -1.63 23.71
N GLY A 27 24.15 -2.96 23.68
CA GLY A 27 22.80 -3.54 23.90
C GLY A 27 21.98 -3.88 22.63
N ARG A 28 22.59 -3.90 21.44
CA ARG A 28 21.96 -4.14 20.12
C ARG A 28 20.88 -5.23 20.06
N THR A 29 21.11 -6.39 20.67
CA THR A 29 20.13 -7.49 20.69
C THR A 29 18.87 -7.14 21.46
N GLY A 30 18.97 -6.42 22.58
CA GLY A 30 17.79 -5.97 23.34
C GLY A 30 16.96 -4.97 22.53
N ASN A 31 17.61 -3.99 21.91
CA ASN A 31 16.92 -3.00 21.07
C ASN A 31 16.15 -3.63 19.90
N ARG A 32 16.69 -4.69 19.28
CA ARG A 32 15.99 -5.43 18.21
C ARG A 32 14.74 -6.16 18.72
N VAL A 33 14.80 -6.73 19.92
CA VAL A 33 13.64 -7.37 20.54
C VAL A 33 12.55 -6.33 20.85
N LEU A 34 12.93 -5.15 21.34
CA LEU A 34 11.99 -4.04 21.54
C LEU A 34 11.40 -3.51 20.22
N ALA A 35 12.20 -3.46 19.15
CA ALA A 35 11.73 -3.12 17.82
C ALA A 35 10.70 -4.13 17.29
N MET A 36 10.90 -5.43 17.52
CA MET A 36 9.90 -6.45 17.21
C MET A 36 8.60 -6.21 18.00
N ALA A 37 8.69 -5.86 19.29
CA ALA A 37 7.50 -5.57 20.10
C ALA A 37 6.70 -4.38 19.54
N LEU A 38 7.38 -3.32 19.11
CA LEU A 38 6.75 -2.16 18.46
C LEU A 38 6.14 -2.51 17.11
N THR A 39 6.79 -3.40 16.33
CA THR A 39 6.28 -3.83 15.03
C THR A 39 4.99 -4.63 15.18
N VAL A 40 4.94 -5.52 16.18
CA VAL A 40 3.75 -6.29 16.53
C VAL A 40 2.61 -5.36 16.97
N MET A 41 2.90 -4.38 17.84
CA MET A 41 1.93 -3.35 18.24
C MET A 41 1.43 -2.53 17.03
N LEU A 42 2.34 -2.18 16.11
CA LEU A 42 2.02 -1.42 14.92
C LEU A 42 1.08 -2.18 13.98
N LEU A 43 1.32 -3.47 13.76
CA LEU A 43 0.43 -4.32 12.95
C LEU A 43 -0.98 -4.39 13.55
N GLY A 44 -1.10 -4.49 14.88
CA GLY A 44 -2.39 -4.42 15.57
C GLY A 44 -3.10 -3.08 15.38
N MET A 45 -2.38 -1.96 15.44
CA MET A 45 -2.96 -0.63 15.20
C MET A 45 -3.37 -0.38 13.75
N VAL A 46 -2.58 -0.88 12.79
CA VAL A 46 -2.92 -0.84 11.37
C VAL A 46 -4.20 -1.63 11.11
N ARG A 47 -4.37 -2.79 11.77
CA ARG A 47 -5.61 -3.56 11.71
C ARG A 47 -6.81 -2.74 12.21
N VAL A 48 -6.72 -2.12 13.40
CA VAL A 48 -7.80 -1.27 13.97
C VAL A 48 -8.18 -0.13 13.03
N LEU A 49 -7.19 0.62 12.55
CA LEU A 49 -7.42 1.70 11.59
C LEU A 49 -8.06 1.18 10.29
N GLY A 50 -7.66 -0.01 9.85
CA GLY A 50 -8.25 -0.62 8.67
C GLY A 50 -9.69 -1.07 8.88
N MET A 51 -10.10 -1.48 10.08
CA MET A 51 -11.51 -1.78 10.35
C MET A 51 -12.36 -0.49 10.30
N ASP A 52 -11.86 0.62 10.86
CA ASP A 52 -12.55 1.93 10.82
C ASP A 52 -12.78 2.45 9.40
N ILE A 53 -11.75 2.35 8.56
CA ILE A 53 -11.82 2.78 7.14
C ILE A 53 -12.56 1.73 6.29
N ARG A 54 -13.05 0.64 6.91
CA ARG A 54 -13.63 -0.53 6.25
C ARG A 54 -12.69 -1.11 5.19
N LEU A 55 -11.37 -1.09 5.41
CA LEU A 55 -10.40 -1.75 4.55
C LEU A 55 -10.74 -3.22 4.31
N GLY A 56 -11.38 -3.92 5.25
CA GLY A 56 -11.86 -5.30 5.04
C GLY A 56 -12.90 -5.44 3.92
N THR A 57 -13.61 -4.35 3.57
CA THR A 57 -14.49 -4.31 2.38
C THR A 57 -13.72 -4.19 1.06
N TYR A 58 -12.47 -3.72 1.11
CA TYR A 58 -11.62 -3.48 -0.06
C TYR A 58 -10.46 -4.51 -0.18
N LEU A 59 -10.04 -5.14 0.92
CA LEU A 59 -8.93 -6.08 1.01
C LEU A 59 -9.40 -7.34 1.76
N PRO A 60 -9.81 -8.39 1.02
CA PRO A 60 -10.21 -9.65 1.61
C PRO A 60 -9.06 -10.28 2.38
N GLY A 61 -9.33 -10.72 3.60
CA GLY A 61 -8.29 -11.23 4.50
C GLY A 61 -7.49 -10.15 5.24
N TRP A 62 -7.89 -8.87 5.22
CA TRP A 62 -7.37 -7.85 6.14
C TRP A 62 -7.50 -8.27 7.62
N ASP A 63 -8.55 -9.03 7.93
CA ASP A 63 -8.79 -9.61 9.25
C ASP A 63 -7.76 -10.69 9.66
N ARG A 64 -6.92 -11.15 8.72
CA ARG A 64 -5.84 -12.14 8.94
C ARG A 64 -4.59 -11.53 9.59
N LEU A 65 -4.50 -10.20 9.71
CA LEU A 65 -3.44 -9.56 10.50
C LEU A 65 -3.54 -10.06 11.96
N PRO A 66 -2.40 -10.32 12.64
CA PRO A 66 -2.39 -10.90 13.99
C PRO A 66 -3.32 -10.10 14.92
N LEU A 67 -3.92 -10.79 15.90
CA LEU A 67 -4.97 -10.23 16.75
C LEU A 67 -4.52 -8.89 17.35
N GLN A 68 -5.52 -8.07 17.70
CA GLN A 68 -5.37 -6.77 18.39
C GLN A 68 -4.40 -6.85 19.61
N TYR A 69 -4.11 -8.05 20.12
CA TYR A 69 -3.16 -8.37 21.18
C TYR A 69 -2.36 -9.63 20.85
N SER A 70 -1.34 -9.51 19.99
CA SER A 70 -0.46 -10.64 19.79
C SER A 70 0.19 -11.07 21.10
N LEU A 71 0.07 -12.36 21.42
CA LEU A 71 0.69 -13.01 22.58
C LEU A 71 2.23 -12.85 22.61
N ALA A 72 2.83 -12.35 21.53
CA ALA A 72 4.24 -12.00 21.45
C ALA A 72 4.65 -10.76 22.27
N ILE A 73 3.75 -9.79 22.54
CA ILE A 73 4.15 -8.51 23.14
C ILE A 73 4.77 -8.70 24.54
N GLY A 74 4.14 -9.50 25.40
CA GLY A 74 4.62 -9.81 26.74
C GLY A 74 6.02 -10.46 26.75
N PRO A 75 6.21 -11.60 26.06
CA PRO A 75 7.51 -12.25 25.90
C PRO A 75 8.59 -11.30 25.33
N LEU A 76 8.28 -10.49 24.32
CA LEU A 76 9.24 -9.55 23.74
C LEU A 76 9.70 -8.49 24.75
N ILE A 77 8.79 -7.91 25.53
CA ILE A 77 9.16 -6.95 26.59
C ILE A 77 10.01 -7.65 27.66
N TYR A 78 9.69 -8.88 28.03
CA TYR A 78 10.47 -9.67 28.98
C TYR A 78 11.90 -9.93 28.49
N PHE A 79 12.08 -10.34 27.24
CA PHE A 79 13.40 -10.58 26.67
C PHE A 79 14.23 -9.30 26.50
N TYR A 80 13.59 -8.16 26.24
CA TYR A 80 14.23 -6.86 26.29
C TYR A 80 14.80 -6.56 27.68
N VAL A 81 13.98 -6.73 28.74
CA VAL A 81 14.39 -6.49 30.13
C VAL A 81 15.45 -7.51 30.60
N LEU A 82 15.32 -8.77 30.20
CA LEU A 82 16.30 -9.83 30.47
C LEU A 82 17.66 -9.49 29.87
N LYS A 83 17.69 -8.98 28.64
CA LYS A 83 18.95 -8.64 27.97
C LYS A 83 19.62 -7.40 28.58
N ILE A 84 18.84 -6.45 29.08
CA ILE A 84 19.36 -5.27 29.80
C ILE A 84 19.91 -5.63 31.18
N THR A 85 19.21 -6.50 31.91
CA THR A 85 19.60 -6.91 33.27
C THR A 85 20.69 -7.99 33.29
N ARG A 86 20.77 -8.82 32.25
CA ARG A 86 21.77 -9.90 32.08
C ARG A 86 22.40 -9.86 30.68
N PRO A 87 23.35 -8.95 30.43
CA PRO A 87 23.93 -8.80 29.10
C PRO A 87 24.64 -10.05 28.55
N GLY A 88 25.16 -10.92 29.41
CA GLY A 88 25.80 -12.20 29.03
C GLY A 88 24.85 -13.33 28.63
N HIS A 89 23.54 -13.18 28.77
CA HIS A 89 22.57 -14.22 28.41
C HIS A 89 22.55 -14.45 26.89
N LYS A 90 22.76 -15.70 26.44
CA LYS A 90 22.63 -16.11 25.04
C LYS A 90 21.26 -16.76 24.85
N PHE A 91 20.52 -16.32 23.83
CA PHE A 91 19.23 -16.91 23.48
C PHE A 91 19.42 -18.38 23.10
N ALA A 92 18.68 -19.27 23.73
CA ALA A 92 18.64 -20.71 23.47
C ALA A 92 17.33 -21.11 22.79
N TRP A 93 17.28 -22.29 22.18
CA TRP A 93 16.05 -22.83 21.57
C TRP A 93 14.88 -22.93 22.56
N LYS A 94 15.16 -23.17 23.84
CA LYS A 94 14.15 -23.20 24.91
C LYS A 94 13.45 -21.84 25.10
N ASP A 95 14.10 -20.74 24.76
CA ASP A 95 13.52 -19.40 24.87
C ASP A 95 12.41 -19.16 23.81
N LEU A 96 12.43 -19.91 22.71
CA LEU A 96 11.37 -19.85 21.68
C LEU A 96 10.04 -20.42 22.18
N LEU A 97 10.05 -21.30 23.18
CA LEU A 97 8.83 -21.87 23.78
C LEU A 97 7.94 -20.80 24.43
N HIS A 98 8.49 -19.66 24.82
CA HIS A 98 7.70 -18.51 25.31
C HIS A 98 6.79 -17.90 24.24
N PHE A 99 7.00 -18.23 22.96
CA PHE A 99 6.12 -17.83 21.84
C PHE A 99 5.16 -18.95 21.39
N SER A 100 5.18 -20.13 22.04
CA SER A 100 4.23 -21.22 21.73
C SER A 100 2.74 -20.83 21.81
N PRO A 101 2.30 -19.90 22.70
CA PRO A 101 0.91 -19.44 22.69
C PRO A 101 0.51 -18.69 21.40
N LEU A 102 1.48 -18.14 20.66
CA LEU A 102 1.23 -17.46 19.39
C LEU A 102 0.80 -18.44 18.28
N LEU A 103 1.20 -19.71 18.36
CA LEU A 103 0.73 -20.75 17.42
C LEU A 103 -0.76 -21.08 17.65
N LEU A 104 -1.22 -21.04 18.91
CA LEU A 104 -2.64 -21.20 19.25
C LEU A 104 -3.46 -20.00 18.76
N GLU A 105 -2.90 -18.78 18.84
CA GLU A 105 -3.52 -17.56 18.32
C GLU A 105 -3.82 -17.66 16.81
N VAL A 106 -2.85 -18.12 16.03
CA VAL A 106 -2.96 -18.23 14.56
C VAL A 106 -3.88 -19.39 14.15
N GLY A 107 -3.90 -20.49 14.91
CA GLY A 107 -4.69 -21.68 14.58
C GLY A 107 -6.16 -21.63 15.01
N VAL A 108 -6.48 -21.12 16.20
CA VAL A 108 -7.84 -21.20 16.78
C VAL A 108 -8.74 -20.04 16.36
N SER A 109 -8.15 -18.87 16.04
CA SER A 109 -8.87 -17.67 15.57
C SER A 109 -9.68 -17.89 14.29
N GLN A 110 -9.34 -18.91 13.48
CA GLN A 110 -9.97 -19.14 12.16
C GLN A 110 -11.17 -20.08 12.21
N THR A 111 -11.30 -20.89 13.27
CA THR A 111 -12.26 -22.00 13.30
C THR A 111 -13.49 -21.75 14.17
N ILE A 112 -13.39 -20.90 15.21
CA ILE A 112 -14.46 -20.75 16.23
C ILE A 112 -14.58 -19.27 16.67
N PRO A 113 -15.58 -18.53 16.15
CA PRO A 113 -15.81 -17.11 16.51
C PRO A 113 -16.12 -16.89 18.01
N THR A 114 -16.70 -17.89 18.69
CA THR A 114 -17.12 -17.80 20.10
C THR A 114 -15.95 -17.80 21.09
N LEU A 115 -14.73 -18.17 20.66
CA LEU A 115 -13.53 -18.17 21.50
C LEU A 115 -12.76 -16.84 21.47
N ASN A 116 -13.13 -15.89 20.62
CA ASN A 116 -12.46 -14.60 20.48
C ASN A 116 -12.33 -13.81 21.82
N PRO A 117 -13.39 -13.64 22.64
CA PRO A 117 -13.27 -12.93 23.92
C PRO A 117 -12.41 -13.69 24.95
N VAL A 118 -12.47 -15.03 24.96
CA VAL A 118 -11.64 -15.87 25.85
C VAL A 118 -10.16 -15.74 25.50
N ILE A 119 -9.82 -15.72 24.21
CA ILE A 119 -8.45 -15.52 23.72
C ILE A 119 -7.94 -14.13 24.12
N GLN A 120 -8.79 -13.09 24.04
CA GLN A 120 -8.45 -11.72 24.42
C GLN A 120 -8.12 -11.60 25.92
N VAL A 121 -8.90 -12.27 26.78
CA VAL A 121 -8.64 -12.34 28.23
C VAL A 121 -7.34 -13.11 28.52
N LEU A 122 -7.12 -14.26 27.86
CA LEU A 122 -5.87 -15.04 28.00
C LEU A 122 -4.64 -14.24 27.55
N ALA A 123 -4.75 -13.45 26.48
CA ALA A 123 -3.67 -12.60 25.99
C ALA A 123 -3.32 -11.49 26.98
N LEU A 124 -4.29 -10.76 27.51
CA LEU A 124 -4.07 -9.73 28.53
C LEU A 124 -3.45 -10.33 29.80
N THR A 125 -3.93 -11.50 30.23
CA THR A 125 -3.41 -12.21 31.39
C THR A 125 -1.94 -12.62 31.18
N SER A 126 -1.61 -13.14 30.00
CA SER A 126 -0.22 -13.47 29.62
C SER A 126 0.68 -12.22 29.67
N VAL A 127 0.27 -11.10 29.05
CA VAL A 127 1.03 -9.85 29.06
C VAL A 127 1.27 -9.36 30.49
N ILE A 128 0.27 -9.42 31.38
CA ILE A 128 0.40 -9.05 32.80
C ILE A 128 1.46 -9.92 33.50
N ILE A 129 1.44 -11.24 33.29
CA ILE A 129 2.41 -12.18 33.87
C ILE A 129 3.84 -11.84 33.42
N TYR A 130 4.06 -11.59 32.13
CA TYR A 130 5.39 -11.24 31.60
C TYR A 130 5.86 -9.85 32.07
N LEU A 131 4.96 -8.88 32.20
CA LEU A 131 5.28 -7.56 32.77
C LEU A 131 5.69 -7.70 34.26
N TYR A 132 4.99 -8.54 35.03
CA TYR A 132 5.34 -8.83 36.41
C TYR A 132 6.72 -9.51 36.53
N ARG A 133 6.97 -10.56 35.73
CA ARG A 133 8.29 -11.22 35.66
C ARG A 133 9.40 -10.25 35.26
N SER A 134 9.12 -9.31 34.37
CA SER A 134 10.05 -8.25 33.98
C SER A 134 10.41 -7.33 35.15
N GLN A 135 9.44 -7.00 36.00
CA GLN A 135 9.70 -6.22 37.21
C GLN A 135 10.55 -6.99 38.23
N GLN A 136 10.31 -8.29 38.39
CA GLN A 136 11.14 -9.16 39.24
C GLN A 136 12.59 -9.20 38.75
N LEU A 137 12.82 -9.33 37.44
CA LEU A 137 14.18 -9.29 36.87
C LEU A 137 14.94 -8.00 37.21
N ILE A 138 14.27 -6.85 37.16
CA ILE A 138 14.87 -5.56 37.52
C ILE A 138 15.21 -5.54 39.02
N GLN A 139 14.36 -6.11 39.86
CA GLN A 139 14.56 -6.15 41.31
C GLN A 139 15.66 -7.13 41.72
N ASP A 140 15.77 -8.27 41.04
CA ASP A 140 16.86 -9.23 41.22
C ASP A 140 18.20 -8.64 40.77
N ALA A 141 18.21 -7.93 39.64
CA ALA A 141 19.41 -7.23 39.17
C ALA A 141 19.84 -6.15 40.16
N TYR A 142 18.88 -5.43 40.75
CA TYR A 142 19.17 -4.48 41.83
C TYR A 142 19.76 -5.17 43.05
N ARG A 143 19.13 -6.23 43.59
CA ARG A 143 19.66 -6.97 44.75
C ARG A 143 21.07 -7.51 44.52
N ARG A 144 21.38 -7.96 43.30
CA ARG A 144 22.72 -8.43 42.93
C ARG A 144 23.77 -7.32 42.86
N LEU A 145 23.40 -6.14 42.40
CA LEU A 145 24.33 -5.02 42.17
C LEU A 145 24.39 -4.02 43.33
N GLN A 146 23.39 -4.01 44.21
CA GLN A 146 23.30 -3.13 45.39
C GLN A 146 24.55 -3.19 46.29
N PRO A 147 25.16 -4.37 46.57
CA PRO A 147 26.37 -4.43 47.40
C PRO A 147 27.59 -3.77 46.77
N VAL A 148 27.62 -3.63 45.44
CA VAL A 148 28.79 -3.16 44.68
C VAL A 148 28.63 -1.73 44.18
N LEU A 149 27.42 -1.35 43.77
CA LEU A 149 27.12 -0.06 43.13
C LEU A 149 26.14 0.79 43.94
N MET A 150 25.78 0.38 45.16
CA MET A 150 24.78 1.04 46.02
C MET A 150 23.45 1.25 45.25
N ASP A 151 22.78 2.40 45.40
CA ASP A 151 21.49 2.70 44.76
C ASP A 151 21.58 3.08 43.27
N ARG A 152 22.79 3.22 42.74
CA ARG A 152 23.05 3.68 41.36
C ARG A 152 22.35 2.83 40.27
N PRO A 153 22.30 1.48 40.36
CA PRO A 153 21.60 0.64 39.38
C PRO A 153 20.08 0.86 39.40
N LEU A 154 19.49 1.07 40.59
CA LEU A 154 18.05 1.32 40.73
C LEU A 154 17.67 2.66 40.13
N MET A 155 18.50 3.70 40.34
CA MET A 155 18.27 5.01 39.73
C MET A 155 18.29 4.95 38.19
N GLN A 156 19.15 4.12 37.61
CA GLN A 156 19.24 3.96 36.15
C GLN A 156 18.04 3.21 35.55
N LEU A 157 17.51 2.18 36.23
CA LEU A 157 16.35 1.40 35.75
C LEU A 157 14.99 1.88 36.27
N ARG A 158 14.97 2.93 37.12
CA ARG A 158 13.76 3.49 37.74
C ARG A 158 12.69 3.86 36.73
N TRP A 159 13.09 4.45 35.60
CA TRP A 159 12.18 4.86 34.55
C TRP A 159 11.48 3.67 33.88
N LEU A 160 12.23 2.61 33.60
CA LEU A 160 11.73 1.40 32.95
C LEU A 160 10.77 0.67 33.90
N ARG A 161 11.13 0.58 35.19
CA ARG A 161 10.26 0.01 36.23
C ARG A 161 8.94 0.79 36.38
N ARG A 162 8.96 2.13 36.33
CA ARG A 162 7.73 2.96 36.38
C ARG A 162 6.84 2.73 35.16
N LEU A 163 7.41 2.67 33.96
CA LEU A 163 6.63 2.43 32.73
C LEU A 163 6.06 1.01 32.66
N LEU A 164 6.81 0.00 33.11
CA LEU A 164 6.30 -1.37 33.22
C LEU A 164 5.16 -1.47 34.23
N LYS A 165 5.24 -0.76 35.36
CA LYS A 165 4.13 -0.67 36.32
C LYS A 165 2.90 0.00 35.72
N ALA A 166 3.08 1.12 35.01
CA ALA A 166 1.99 1.79 34.33
C ALA A 166 1.33 0.88 33.27
N ALA A 167 2.13 0.14 32.50
CA ALA A 167 1.62 -0.85 31.55
C ALA A 167 0.83 -1.97 32.24
N SER A 168 1.32 -2.49 33.37
CA SER A 168 0.61 -3.51 34.15
C SER A 168 -0.74 -3.01 34.68
N VAL A 169 -0.78 -1.80 35.24
CA VAL A 169 -2.03 -1.19 35.73
C VAL A 169 -3.01 -0.95 34.59
N LEU A 170 -2.53 -0.43 33.45
CA LEU A 170 -3.35 -0.22 32.27
C LEU A 170 -3.92 -1.54 31.74
N CYS A 171 -3.11 -2.60 31.61
CA CYS A 171 -3.58 -3.91 31.17
C CYS A 171 -4.57 -4.54 32.14
N PHE A 172 -4.44 -4.28 33.45
CA PHE A 172 -5.38 -4.75 34.47
C PHE A 172 -6.72 -4.01 34.38
N LEU A 173 -6.72 -2.68 34.26
CA LEU A 173 -7.92 -1.88 34.01
C LEU A 173 -8.62 -2.30 32.71
N TRP A 174 -7.83 -2.59 31.69
CA TRP A 174 -8.32 -3.08 30.41
C TRP A 174 -8.97 -4.46 30.54
N LEU A 175 -8.36 -5.37 31.29
CA LEU A 175 -8.93 -6.70 31.56
C LEU A 175 -10.25 -6.61 32.32
N LEU A 176 -10.35 -5.72 33.31
CA LEU A 176 -11.62 -5.44 34.01
C LEU A 176 -12.68 -4.88 33.05
N TYR A 177 -12.30 -3.95 32.17
CA TYR A 177 -13.21 -3.38 31.19
C TYR A 177 -13.72 -4.44 30.19
N ALA A 178 -12.83 -5.31 29.68
CA ALA A 178 -13.21 -6.41 28.81
C ALA A 178 -14.09 -7.44 29.52
N ALA A 179 -13.87 -7.70 30.81
CA ALA A 179 -14.75 -8.55 31.62
C ALA A 179 -16.14 -7.93 31.79
N VAL A 180 -16.23 -6.62 32.02
CA VAL A 180 -17.52 -5.89 32.10
C VAL A 180 -18.26 -5.91 30.77
N ASP A 181 -17.57 -5.77 29.64
CA ASP A 181 -18.18 -5.89 28.31
C ASP A 181 -18.75 -7.29 28.07
N TYR A 182 -17.96 -8.33 28.36
CA TYR A 182 -18.39 -9.72 28.16
C TYR A 182 -19.53 -10.14 29.09
N TRP A 183 -19.46 -9.80 30.38
CA TRP A 183 -20.46 -10.24 31.38
C TRP A 183 -21.65 -9.28 31.49
N GLY A 184 -21.46 -8.00 31.19
CA GLY A 184 -22.48 -6.95 31.39
C GLY A 184 -23.17 -6.50 30.11
N TYR A 185 -22.53 -6.64 28.94
CA TYR A 185 -23.05 -6.15 27.66
C TYR A 185 -23.08 -7.23 26.57
N ASP A 186 -22.88 -8.52 26.92
CA ASP A 186 -22.78 -9.65 25.98
C ASP A 186 -21.75 -9.43 24.84
N GLY A 187 -20.70 -8.64 25.09
CA GLY A 187 -19.71 -8.28 24.07
C GLY A 187 -20.26 -7.39 22.94
N ARG A 188 -21.33 -6.63 23.21
CA ARG A 188 -21.96 -5.72 22.23
C ARG A 188 -21.37 -4.31 22.22
N LEU A 189 -20.40 -3.99 23.08
CA LEU A 189 -19.74 -2.68 22.99
C LEU A 189 -18.97 -2.58 21.67
N ALA A 190 -19.15 -1.46 20.96
CA ALA A 190 -18.43 -1.19 19.72
C ALA A 190 -16.92 -1.15 19.97
N GLU A 191 -16.11 -1.65 19.02
CA GLU A 191 -14.64 -1.67 19.13
C GLU A 191 -14.02 -0.29 19.46
N ALA A 192 -14.68 0.78 19.04
CA ALA A 192 -14.34 2.16 19.37
C ALA A 192 -14.25 2.45 20.87
N ALA A 193 -14.97 1.71 21.71
CA ALA A 193 -14.94 1.85 23.17
C ALA A 193 -13.56 1.49 23.76
N TYR A 194 -12.78 0.67 23.06
CA TYR A 194 -11.44 0.23 23.49
C TYR A 194 -10.31 1.18 23.04
N TYR A 195 -10.59 2.20 22.23
CA TYR A 195 -9.60 3.13 21.65
C TYR A 195 -8.73 3.86 22.68
N PRO A 196 -9.27 4.32 23.82
CA PRO A 196 -8.46 4.95 24.86
C PRO A 196 -7.38 4.01 25.41
N PHE A 197 -7.68 2.72 25.58
CA PHE A 197 -6.72 1.74 26.08
C PHE A 197 -5.62 1.44 25.05
N TYR A 198 -5.98 1.28 23.77
CA TYR A 198 -5.02 1.11 22.68
C TYR A 198 -4.04 2.27 22.60
N ILE A 199 -4.56 3.49 22.61
CA ILE A 199 -3.75 4.71 22.53
C ILE A 199 -2.84 4.85 23.77
N ALA A 200 -3.39 4.63 24.96
CA ALA A 200 -2.62 4.72 26.20
C ALA A 200 -1.47 3.68 26.23
N PHE A 201 -1.74 2.44 25.78
CA PHE A 201 -0.73 1.38 25.73
C PHE A 201 0.36 1.71 24.70
N ALA A 202 -0.03 2.21 23.52
CA ALA A 202 0.91 2.71 22.52
C ALA A 202 1.82 3.79 23.07
N LEU A 203 1.27 4.80 23.75
CA LEU A 203 2.04 5.90 24.30
C LEU A 203 3.05 5.41 25.34
N ILE A 204 2.70 4.41 26.15
CA ILE A 204 3.64 3.78 27.09
C ILE A 204 4.75 3.06 26.34
N MET A 205 4.43 2.24 25.33
CA MET A 205 5.41 1.52 24.52
C MET A 205 6.33 2.45 23.73
N LEU A 206 5.77 3.50 23.13
CA LEU A 206 6.50 4.58 22.47
C LEU A 206 7.42 5.31 23.44
N ARG A 207 6.98 5.55 24.68
CA ARG A 207 7.82 6.15 25.71
C ARG A 207 8.95 5.22 26.17
N ILE A 208 8.70 3.90 26.23
CA ILE A 208 9.76 2.90 26.48
C ILE A 208 10.78 2.93 25.34
N ALA A 209 10.32 2.91 24.10
CA ALA A 209 11.14 2.98 22.89
C ALA A 209 11.97 4.27 22.84
N ALA A 210 11.34 5.42 23.10
CA ALA A 210 12.00 6.71 23.16
C ALA A 210 13.12 6.71 24.20
N MET A 211 12.82 6.30 25.42
CA MET A 211 13.80 6.27 26.50
C MET A 211 14.93 5.26 26.23
N ALA A 212 14.65 4.13 25.58
CA ALA A 212 15.66 3.16 25.16
C ALA A 212 16.63 3.74 24.11
N VAL A 213 16.11 4.54 23.17
CA VAL A 213 16.94 5.26 22.18
C VAL A 213 17.73 6.41 22.82
N LEU A 214 17.14 7.10 23.80
CA LEU A 214 17.70 8.31 24.40
C LEU A 214 18.71 8.02 25.54
N LYS A 215 18.52 6.95 26.30
CA LYS A 215 19.36 6.54 27.43
C LYS A 215 19.88 5.12 27.22
N PRO A 216 20.87 4.89 26.33
CA PRO A 216 21.47 3.57 26.19
C PRO A 216 22.09 3.13 27.52
N PRO A 217 22.00 1.84 27.89
CA PRO A 217 22.55 1.34 29.15
C PRO A 217 24.05 1.64 29.23
N THR A 218 24.45 2.36 30.29
CA THR A 218 25.84 2.72 30.58
C THR A 218 26.70 1.47 30.79
N GLU A 219 27.96 1.50 30.34
CA GLU A 219 28.98 0.43 30.51
C GLU A 219 29.12 -0.08 31.95
N VAL A 220 28.70 0.71 32.94
CA VAL A 220 28.70 0.37 34.36
C VAL A 220 27.90 -0.90 34.69
N LEU A 221 26.78 -1.18 34.02
CA LEU A 221 26.00 -2.41 34.21
C LEU A 221 26.62 -3.64 33.52
N LEU A 222 27.54 -3.42 32.56
CA LEU A 222 28.21 -4.45 31.78
C LEU A 222 29.51 -4.93 32.43
N GLN A 223 30.20 -4.07 33.20
CA GLN A 223 31.51 -4.37 33.79
C GLN A 223 31.45 -5.13 35.12
N VAL A 224 30.35 -5.06 35.87
CA VAL A 224 30.23 -5.73 37.17
C VAL A 224 29.70 -7.17 36.99
N GLY A 225 30.48 -8.01 36.31
CA GLY A 225 30.50 -9.43 36.66
C GLY A 225 31.20 -9.55 38.01
N ALA A 226 30.64 -10.32 38.96
CA ALA A 226 31.26 -10.51 40.27
C ALA A 226 32.77 -10.80 40.11
N PRO A 227 33.67 -10.06 40.79
CA PRO A 227 35.09 -10.33 40.68
C PRO A 227 35.35 -11.72 41.25
N LYS A 228 35.63 -12.70 40.40
CA LYS A 228 36.28 -13.93 40.87
C LYS A 228 37.57 -13.51 41.59
N PRO A 229 37.88 -14.05 42.77
CA PRO A 229 39.22 -13.94 43.32
C PRO A 229 40.20 -14.47 42.26
N LEU A 230 41.20 -13.69 41.86
CA LEU A 230 42.25 -14.23 41.00
C LEU A 230 42.93 -15.39 41.73
N PRO A 231 43.28 -16.50 41.05
CA PRO A 231 44.15 -17.52 41.61
C PRO A 231 45.45 -16.87 42.14
N LEU A 232 45.90 -17.28 43.33
CA LEU A 232 47.10 -16.76 43.99
C LEU A 232 48.36 -16.76 43.10
N THR A 233 48.42 -17.66 42.11
CA THR A 233 49.50 -17.79 41.12
C THR A 233 49.61 -16.60 40.17
N GLU A 234 48.48 -16.08 39.68
CA GLU A 234 48.46 -14.94 38.74
C GLU A 234 48.80 -13.61 39.43
N SER A 235 48.38 -13.45 40.70
CA SER A 235 48.73 -12.27 41.51
C SER A 235 50.22 -12.20 41.84
N ARG A 236 50.88 -13.36 42.03
CA ARG A 236 52.34 -13.43 42.20
C ARG A 236 53.10 -13.11 40.91
N GLN A 237 52.61 -13.56 39.76
CA GLN A 237 53.19 -13.21 38.45
C GLN A 237 53.09 -11.71 38.15
N LYS A 238 51.91 -11.12 38.37
CA LYS A 238 51.72 -9.66 38.25
C LYS A 238 52.55 -8.88 39.28
N GLY A 239 52.72 -9.41 40.49
CA GLY A 239 53.63 -8.86 41.49
C GLY A 239 55.09 -8.86 41.02
N ALA A 240 55.56 -9.95 40.41
CA ALA A 240 56.91 -10.04 39.84
C ALA A 240 57.12 -9.10 38.65
N TRP A 241 56.11 -8.95 37.78
CA TRP A 241 56.11 -7.96 36.71
C TRP A 241 56.20 -6.53 37.27
N LEU A 242 55.40 -6.22 38.30
CA LEU A 242 55.42 -4.89 38.92
C LEU A 242 56.79 -4.57 39.51
N LYS A 243 57.47 -5.54 40.12
CA LYS A 243 58.85 -5.38 40.59
C LYS A 243 59.80 -5.01 39.45
N LYS A 244 59.74 -5.74 38.32
CA LYS A 244 60.56 -5.45 37.14
C LYS A 244 60.24 -4.08 36.51
N ALA A 245 58.97 -3.69 36.47
CA ALA A 245 58.56 -2.39 35.92
C ALA A 245 59.03 -1.22 36.80
N MET A 246 58.99 -1.40 38.13
CA MET A 246 59.53 -0.42 39.08
C MET A 246 61.04 -0.22 38.94
N GLU A 247 61.80 -1.30 38.74
CA GLU A 247 63.24 -1.24 38.51
C GLU A 247 63.58 -0.64 37.14
N ALA A 248 62.88 -1.05 36.06
CA ALA A 248 63.15 -0.57 34.71
C ALA A 248 62.81 0.92 34.50
N GLY A 249 61.76 1.42 35.17
CA GLY A 249 61.31 2.80 35.03
C GLY A 249 61.86 3.77 36.07
N PHE A 250 62.65 3.30 37.06
CA PHE A 250 63.14 4.07 38.20
C PHE A 250 62.06 4.91 38.93
N PHE A 251 60.80 4.45 38.90
CA PHE A 251 59.65 5.25 39.36
C PHE A 251 59.73 5.62 40.85
N TYR A 252 60.42 4.81 41.66
CA TYR A 252 60.59 5.04 43.10
C TYR A 252 61.41 6.29 43.43
N ARG A 253 62.21 6.84 42.49
CA ARG A 253 62.99 8.07 42.72
C ARG A 253 62.13 9.34 42.72
N ASP A 254 60.93 9.28 42.16
CA ASP A 254 59.98 10.39 42.19
C ASP A 254 59.48 10.60 43.63
N THR A 255 59.80 11.75 44.22
CA THR A 255 59.54 12.08 45.64
C THR A 255 58.04 12.20 45.93
N GLU A 256 57.22 12.56 44.93
CA GLU A 256 55.77 12.76 45.04
C GLU A 256 54.95 11.58 44.49
N LEU A 257 55.60 10.43 44.26
CA LEU A 257 54.94 9.26 43.68
C LEU A 257 53.72 8.81 44.52
N SER A 258 52.54 9.02 43.96
CA SER A 258 51.28 8.49 44.49
C SER A 258 50.87 7.20 43.78
N LEU A 259 50.01 6.41 44.42
CA LEU A 259 49.47 5.18 43.85
C LEU A 259 48.76 5.43 42.50
N SER A 260 48.04 6.55 42.37
CA SER A 260 47.38 6.95 41.12
C SER A 260 48.39 7.36 40.05
N ALA A 261 49.43 8.13 40.39
CA ALA A 261 50.47 8.52 39.44
C ALA A 261 51.24 7.31 38.90
N LEU A 262 51.55 6.33 39.76
CA LEU A 262 52.20 5.09 39.33
C LEU A 262 51.28 4.25 38.44
N ALA A 263 49.98 4.19 38.75
CA ALA A 263 49.00 3.46 37.96
C ALA A 263 48.88 4.04 36.53
N ASP A 264 48.82 5.37 36.41
CA ASP A 264 48.78 6.06 35.13
C ASP A 264 50.05 5.82 34.31
N ARG A 265 51.23 5.90 34.94
CA ARG A 265 52.51 5.62 34.25
C ARG A 265 52.65 4.17 33.78
N LEU A 266 52.05 3.23 34.50
CA LEU A 266 52.04 1.81 34.13
C LEU A 266 50.87 1.42 33.20
N GLY A 267 49.98 2.36 32.88
CA GLY A 267 48.81 2.10 32.03
C GLY A 267 47.80 1.12 32.64
N ILE A 268 47.74 1.00 33.97
CA ILE A 268 46.83 0.09 34.68
C ILE A 268 45.94 0.87 35.65
N HIS A 269 44.78 0.32 35.99
CA HIS A 269 43.84 1.03 36.88
C HIS A 269 44.37 1.05 38.33
N THR A 270 44.21 2.17 39.04
CA THR A 270 44.72 2.37 40.42
C THR A 270 44.26 1.27 41.41
N HIS A 271 43.02 0.80 41.26
CA HIS A 271 42.47 -0.30 42.06
C HIS A 271 43.12 -1.65 41.74
N GLU A 272 43.51 -1.89 40.48
CA GLU A 272 44.22 -3.11 40.09
C GLU A 272 45.66 -3.09 40.63
N LEU A 273 46.35 -1.95 40.51
CA LEU A 273 47.69 -1.77 41.10
C LEU A 273 47.68 -1.96 42.62
N SER A 274 46.71 -1.37 43.32
CA SER A 274 46.52 -1.59 44.76
C SER A 274 46.34 -3.07 45.10
N ARG A 275 45.52 -3.79 44.32
CA ARG A 275 45.27 -5.22 44.51
C ARG A 275 46.52 -6.06 44.26
N ILE A 276 47.32 -5.73 43.25
CA ILE A 276 48.60 -6.41 42.96
C ILE A 276 49.58 -6.23 44.13
N ILE A 277 49.68 -5.03 44.69
CA ILE A 277 50.58 -4.73 45.81
C ILE A 277 50.10 -5.41 47.10
N ASN A 278 48.82 -5.24 47.45
CA ASN A 278 48.28 -5.76 48.71
C ASN A 278 48.13 -7.28 48.70
N ASN A 279 47.65 -7.89 47.61
CA ASN A 279 47.38 -9.33 47.57
C ASN A 279 48.53 -10.13 46.95
N GLY A 280 49.18 -9.58 45.92
CA GLY A 280 50.28 -10.25 45.22
C GLY A 280 51.62 -10.14 45.95
N LEU A 281 51.90 -8.99 46.56
CA LEU A 281 53.14 -8.73 47.29
C LEU A 281 52.98 -8.71 48.82
N LYS A 282 51.75 -8.68 49.34
CA LYS A 282 51.44 -8.58 50.79
C LYS A 282 52.11 -7.37 51.46
N LYS A 283 52.16 -6.22 50.77
CA LYS A 283 52.75 -4.97 51.28
C LYS A 283 51.78 -3.81 51.10
N SER A 284 51.96 -2.71 51.83
CA SER A 284 51.32 -1.44 51.50
C SER A 284 52.06 -0.76 50.34
N PHE A 285 51.42 0.20 49.65
CA PHE A 285 52.08 0.97 48.58
C PHE A 285 53.34 1.69 49.09
N ASN A 286 53.25 2.32 50.26
CA ASN A 286 54.38 3.03 50.86
C ASN A 286 55.52 2.07 51.21
N ASP A 287 55.21 0.91 51.82
CA ASP A 287 56.25 -0.08 52.15
C ASP A 287 56.91 -0.65 50.90
N PHE A 288 56.12 -0.87 49.84
CA PHE A 288 56.62 -1.37 48.56
C PHE A 288 57.58 -0.38 47.90
N VAL A 289 57.24 0.92 47.83
CA VAL A 289 58.10 1.95 47.24
C VAL A 289 59.34 2.18 48.11
N ASN A 290 59.16 2.25 49.44
CA ASN A 290 60.25 2.52 50.38
C ASN A 290 61.33 1.43 50.38
N GLU A 291 60.97 0.16 50.14
CA GLU A 291 61.96 -0.93 50.00
C GLU A 291 62.93 -0.66 48.84
N TYR A 292 62.46 -0.16 47.70
CA TYR A 292 63.33 0.23 46.58
C TYR A 292 64.20 1.44 46.91
N ARG A 293 63.63 2.45 47.57
CA ARG A 293 64.38 3.64 47.99
C ARG A 293 65.50 3.27 48.96
N VAL A 294 65.20 2.44 49.97
CA VAL A 294 66.22 1.96 50.92
C VAL A 294 67.28 1.10 50.23
N ARG A 295 66.89 0.26 49.27
CA ARG A 295 67.84 -0.56 48.50
C ARG A 295 68.75 0.29 47.61
N ASP A 296 68.23 1.32 46.93
CA ASP A 296 69.01 2.27 46.12
C ASP A 296 69.99 3.06 47.02
N VAL A 297 69.55 3.50 48.20
CA VAL A 297 70.43 4.14 49.19
C VAL A 297 71.53 3.18 49.66
N ALA A 298 71.18 1.95 50.05
CA ALA A 298 72.14 0.97 50.55
C ALA A 298 73.18 0.60 49.47
N GLN A 299 72.75 0.47 48.21
CA GLN A 299 73.63 0.24 47.07
C GLN A 299 74.58 1.42 46.84
N LYS A 300 74.06 2.66 46.87
CA LYS A 300 74.90 3.87 46.74
C LYS A 300 75.85 4.06 47.91
N MET A 301 75.50 3.65 49.14
CA MET A 301 76.41 3.68 50.29
C MET A 301 77.60 2.70 50.15
N GLN A 302 77.43 1.63 49.36
CA GLN A 302 78.47 0.64 49.09
C GLN A 302 79.37 1.04 47.92
N ASP A 303 78.88 1.89 47.01
CA ASP A 303 79.60 2.32 45.82
C ASP A 303 80.58 3.47 46.14
N PRO A 304 81.90 3.29 45.91
CA PRO A 304 82.92 4.33 46.15
C PRO A 304 82.65 5.62 45.37
N ALA A 305 81.95 5.55 44.23
CA ALA A 305 81.61 6.73 43.44
C ALA A 305 80.77 7.74 44.22
N TYR A 306 80.04 7.32 45.26
CA TYR A 306 79.15 8.17 46.06
C TYR A 306 79.76 8.63 47.40
N ASP A 307 81.06 8.38 47.66
CA ASP A 307 81.71 8.79 48.91
C ASP A 307 81.80 10.31 49.08
N HIS A 308 81.75 11.06 47.98
CA HIS A 308 81.72 12.52 47.98
C HIS A 308 80.34 13.11 48.31
N ILE A 309 79.29 12.28 48.38
CA ILE A 309 77.91 12.73 48.67
C ILE A 309 77.56 12.43 50.14
N THR A 310 76.92 13.40 50.80
CA THR A 310 76.43 13.21 52.18
C THR A 310 75.33 12.14 52.23
N LEU A 311 75.17 11.49 53.38
CA LEU A 311 74.09 10.52 53.64
C LEU A 311 72.70 11.08 53.28
N LEU A 312 72.50 12.37 53.53
CA LEU A 312 71.25 13.06 53.21
C LEU A 312 71.11 13.30 51.69
N GLY A 313 72.20 13.65 51.00
CA GLY A 313 72.21 13.78 49.54
C GLY A 313 71.87 12.46 48.83
N ILE A 314 72.44 11.34 49.29
CA ILE A 314 72.13 9.99 48.77
C ILE A 314 70.65 9.66 49.00
N ALA A 315 70.10 10.02 50.17
CA ALA A 315 68.69 9.81 50.48
C ALA A 315 67.76 10.63 49.57
N TYR A 316 68.07 11.89 49.29
CA TYR A 316 67.30 12.73 48.37
C TYR A 316 67.30 12.19 46.94
N GLU A 317 68.45 11.75 46.42
CA GLU A 317 68.52 11.15 45.08
C GLU A 317 67.74 9.83 44.97
N ALA A 318 67.56 9.13 46.09
CA ALA A 318 66.77 7.91 46.15
C ALA A 318 65.26 8.17 46.38
N GLY A 319 64.83 9.43 46.40
CA GLY A 319 63.43 9.83 46.49
C GLY A 319 62.89 10.06 47.91
N PHE A 320 63.74 10.16 48.94
CA PHE A 320 63.30 10.60 50.27
C PHE A 320 63.15 12.13 50.32
N ASN A 321 62.10 12.62 50.98
CA ASN A 321 61.80 14.05 51.07
C ASN A 321 62.23 14.70 52.39
N SER A 322 62.62 13.92 53.41
CA SER A 322 63.09 14.44 54.69
C SER A 322 64.05 13.48 55.40
N GLN A 323 64.96 14.05 56.22
CA GLN A 323 65.93 13.29 57.02
C GLN A 323 65.25 12.38 58.05
N SER A 324 64.15 12.84 58.66
CA SER A 324 63.39 12.08 59.67
C SER A 324 62.69 10.86 59.06
N SER A 325 62.08 11.02 57.88
CA SER A 325 61.46 9.93 57.12
C SER A 325 62.50 8.92 56.67
N PHE A 326 63.62 9.40 56.12
CA PHE A 326 64.74 8.55 55.71
C PHE A 326 65.27 7.71 56.87
N THR A 327 65.64 8.33 57.99
CA THR A 327 66.25 7.63 59.14
C THR A 327 65.30 6.58 59.73
N ARG A 328 64.01 6.94 59.89
CA ARG A 328 62.98 6.05 60.41
C ARG A 328 62.73 4.86 59.49
N ILE A 329 62.51 5.10 58.21
CA ILE A 329 62.18 4.07 57.21
C ILE A 329 63.38 3.16 56.96
N PHE A 330 64.59 3.73 56.85
CA PHE A 330 65.81 2.95 56.66
C PHE A 330 66.08 2.03 57.85
N LYS A 331 65.89 2.52 59.09
CA LYS A 331 65.98 1.68 60.31
C LYS A 331 64.90 0.62 60.37
N GLN A 332 63.67 0.94 59.95
CA GLN A 332 62.57 -0.02 59.90
C GLN A 332 62.83 -1.15 58.89
N VAL A 333 63.46 -0.86 57.76
CA VAL A 333 63.72 -1.85 56.69
C VAL A 333 65.02 -2.64 56.92
N THR A 334 66.07 -2.01 57.45
CA THR A 334 67.40 -2.65 57.61
C THR A 334 67.73 -3.07 59.04
N GLY A 335 66.95 -2.67 60.03
CA GLY A 335 67.19 -2.90 61.46
C GLY A 335 68.28 -2.02 62.09
N LYS A 336 69.01 -1.22 61.29
CA LYS A 336 70.12 -0.34 61.75
C LYS A 336 69.88 1.11 61.32
N SER A 337 70.41 2.08 62.05
CA SER A 337 70.40 3.46 61.57
C SER A 337 71.27 3.60 60.30
N PRO A 338 70.98 4.55 59.38
CA PRO A 338 71.78 4.75 58.18
C PRO A 338 73.28 4.95 58.44
N LEU A 339 73.62 5.61 59.56
CA LEU A 339 75.01 5.86 59.95
C LEU A 339 75.69 4.58 60.48
N GLU A 340 74.99 3.80 61.33
CA GLU A 340 75.47 2.47 61.77
C GLU A 340 75.57 1.48 60.61
N TYR A 341 74.67 1.57 59.63
CA TYR A 341 74.72 0.74 58.44
C TYR A 341 75.95 1.07 57.61
N LYS A 342 76.19 2.37 57.31
CA LYS A 342 77.37 2.83 56.56
C LYS A 342 78.69 2.45 57.24
N ASN A 343 78.78 2.61 58.56
CA ASN A 343 79.99 2.28 59.32
C ASN A 343 80.29 0.77 59.38
N ASN A 344 79.27 -0.07 59.21
CA ASN A 344 79.41 -1.54 59.20
C ASN A 344 79.68 -2.13 57.80
N LEU A 345 79.77 -1.31 56.75
CA LEU A 345 80.08 -1.78 55.39
C LEU A 345 81.59 -2.01 55.25
N LYS A 346 82.02 -3.28 55.25
CA LYS A 346 83.34 -3.64 54.70
C LYS A 346 83.28 -3.44 53.18
N LYS A 347 84.03 -2.45 52.66
CA LYS A 347 84.14 -2.20 51.23
C LYS A 347 85.14 -3.17 50.60
N ASP A 348 84.70 -4.41 50.38
CA ASP A 348 85.44 -5.37 49.55
C ASP A 348 85.03 -5.20 48.08
N TYR A 349 86.01 -5.02 47.19
CA TYR A 349 85.80 -4.83 45.75
C TYR A 349 85.39 -6.14 45.06
N PRO A 350 84.24 -6.19 44.35
CA PRO A 350 83.97 -7.23 43.38
C PRO A 350 84.26 -6.71 41.97
N SER A 351 85.38 -7.17 41.41
CA SER A 351 85.74 -7.05 40.00
C SER A 351 84.89 -8.02 39.17
N TYR A 352 83.77 -7.58 38.59
CA TYR A 352 83.25 -7.97 37.26
C TYR A 352 81.77 -7.55 37.10
N LYS A 353 81.51 -6.61 36.17
CA LYS A 353 80.43 -6.60 35.16
C LYS A 353 80.38 -5.23 34.47
N LEU A 354 81.30 -5.04 33.53
CA LEU A 354 81.12 -4.08 32.44
C LEU A 354 80.18 -4.73 31.41
N GLY A 355 78.99 -4.15 31.25
CA GLY A 355 78.03 -4.53 30.22
C GLY A 355 77.34 -3.28 29.69
N SER A 356 77.71 -2.87 28.48
CA SER A 356 77.16 -1.74 27.75
C SER A 356 75.77 -2.05 27.18
N HIS A 357 74.80 -1.16 27.36
CA HIS A 357 73.66 -1.07 26.45
C HIS A 357 73.21 0.39 26.24
N ARG A 358 73.65 0.98 25.12
CA ARG A 358 72.87 1.95 24.35
C ARG A 358 72.57 1.30 23.02
N GLN A 359 71.29 1.13 22.67
CA GLN A 359 70.87 0.90 21.29
C GLN A 359 70.02 2.10 20.87
N PHE A 360 70.58 2.92 19.99
CA PHE A 360 69.79 3.68 19.03
C PHE A 360 69.43 2.71 17.90
N ALA A 361 68.14 2.55 17.62
CA ALA A 361 67.69 1.86 16.42
C ALA A 361 67.83 2.83 15.22
N PRO A 362 68.57 2.48 14.15
CA PRO A 362 68.56 3.27 12.92
C PRO A 362 67.27 2.99 12.16
N LEU A 363 66.58 4.07 11.79
CA LEU A 363 65.45 4.04 10.86
C LEU A 363 66.00 3.79 9.45
N ILE A 364 65.91 2.56 8.96
CA ILE A 364 66.25 2.22 7.57
C ILE A 364 65.15 2.77 6.67
N LEU A 365 65.43 3.84 5.94
CA LEU A 365 64.70 4.19 4.72
C LEU A 365 65.33 3.37 3.58
N ASN A 366 64.67 2.31 3.15
CA ASN A 366 65.05 1.55 1.97
C ASN A 366 64.40 2.21 0.75
N PRO A 367 65.15 2.81 -0.21
CA PRO A 367 64.59 3.20 -1.49
C PRO A 367 64.81 2.05 -2.48
N GLU A 368 64.18 0.89 -2.22
CA GLU A 368 64.02 -0.09 -3.27
C GLU A 368 62.80 0.31 -4.09
N THR A 369 63.06 0.80 -5.31
CA THR A 369 62.07 0.89 -6.37
C THR A 369 61.39 -0.48 -6.55
N PRO A 370 60.07 -0.60 -6.38
CA PRO A 370 59.39 -1.85 -6.69
C PRO A 370 59.51 -2.13 -8.20
N PRO A 371 59.62 -3.42 -8.59
CA PRO A 371 59.83 -3.79 -9.98
C PRO A 371 58.63 -3.35 -10.84
N MET A 372 58.95 -3.02 -12.09
CA MET A 372 58.05 -2.77 -13.22
C MET A 372 56.63 -3.30 -13.00
N TRP A 373 55.66 -2.36 -13.00
CA TRP A 373 54.27 -2.70 -13.17
C TRP A 373 54.14 -3.49 -14.47
N SER A 374 53.77 -4.76 -14.36
CA SER A 374 53.33 -5.57 -15.48
C SER A 374 52.32 -4.76 -16.31
N HIS A 375 52.58 -4.59 -17.60
CA HIS A 375 51.58 -4.17 -18.59
C HIS A 375 50.50 -5.24 -18.80
N GLU A 376 49.99 -5.85 -17.72
CA GLU A 376 48.66 -6.43 -17.80
C GLU A 376 47.72 -5.24 -17.93
N LYS A 377 47.22 -5.00 -19.16
CA LYS A 377 45.99 -4.24 -19.36
C LYS A 377 45.01 -4.78 -18.32
N LEU A 378 44.73 -4.01 -17.28
CA LEU A 378 43.73 -4.35 -16.26
C LEU A 378 42.43 -4.58 -17.01
N ASN A 379 42.12 -5.85 -17.28
CA ASN A 379 40.93 -6.24 -18.02
C ASN A 379 39.73 -5.57 -17.34
N GLY A 380 38.84 -4.93 -18.12
CA GLY A 380 37.69 -4.19 -17.57
C GLY A 380 36.88 -4.98 -16.53
N ASN A 381 36.91 -6.32 -16.63
CA ASN A 381 36.34 -7.25 -15.67
C ASN A 381 36.91 -7.13 -14.23
N TYR A 382 38.21 -6.90 -14.04
CA TYR A 382 38.82 -6.74 -12.71
C TYR A 382 38.39 -5.43 -12.04
N MET A 383 38.32 -4.33 -12.81
CA MET A 383 37.84 -3.05 -12.28
C MET A 383 36.35 -3.11 -11.93
N PHE A 384 35.52 -3.74 -12.77
CA PHE A 384 34.09 -3.92 -12.51
C PHE A 384 33.82 -4.76 -11.24
N ARG A 385 34.51 -5.89 -11.07
CA ARG A 385 34.45 -6.70 -9.83
C ARG A 385 34.83 -5.90 -8.59
N ASN A 386 35.85 -5.05 -8.70
CA ASN A 386 36.27 -4.20 -7.59
C ASN A 386 35.21 -3.13 -7.25
N HIS A 387 34.63 -2.47 -8.25
CA HIS A 387 33.54 -1.51 -8.05
C HIS A 387 32.33 -2.15 -7.35
N LEU A 388 31.91 -3.35 -7.77
CA LEU A 388 30.84 -4.11 -7.12
C LEU A 388 31.20 -4.50 -5.66
N LYS A 389 32.43 -4.95 -5.42
CA LYS A 389 32.90 -5.31 -4.07
C LYS A 389 32.91 -4.10 -3.13
N ILE A 390 33.32 -2.93 -3.63
CA ILE A 390 33.29 -1.67 -2.89
C ILE A 390 31.85 -1.24 -2.61
N ALA A 391 30.97 -1.32 -3.61
CA ALA A 391 29.54 -1.02 -3.46
C ALA A 391 28.90 -1.87 -2.35
N TYR A 392 29.09 -3.18 -2.40
CA TYR A 392 28.58 -4.10 -1.38
C TYR A 392 29.10 -3.79 0.04
N ARG A 393 30.40 -3.57 0.19
CA ARG A 393 31.00 -3.19 1.50
C ARG A 393 30.41 -1.87 2.03
N ASN A 394 30.17 -0.91 1.15
CA ASN A 394 29.60 0.39 1.52
C ASN A 394 28.15 0.27 2.01
N LEU A 395 27.36 -0.61 1.37
CA LEU A 395 26.00 -0.93 1.79
C LEU A 395 25.96 -1.55 3.19
N VAL A 396 26.81 -2.56 3.41
CA VAL A 396 26.90 -3.25 4.70
C VAL A 396 27.43 -2.33 5.80
N LYS A 397 28.31 -1.37 5.49
CA LYS A 397 28.78 -0.36 6.45
C LYS A 397 27.65 0.59 6.89
N ASN A 398 26.74 0.93 5.98
CA ASN A 398 25.69 1.95 6.20
C ASN A 398 24.28 1.35 6.15
N LYS A 399 24.01 0.41 7.07
CA LYS A 399 22.81 -0.44 7.02
C LYS A 399 21.48 0.32 7.09
N ALA A 400 21.37 1.32 7.97
CA ALA A 400 20.11 2.07 8.14
C ALA A 400 19.74 2.86 6.88
N PHE A 401 20.73 3.58 6.33
CA PHE A 401 20.57 4.37 5.12
C PHE A 401 20.29 3.50 3.89
N SER A 402 20.99 2.36 3.77
CA SER A 402 20.76 1.43 2.66
C SER A 402 19.37 0.80 2.77
N ALA A 403 18.93 0.44 3.99
CA ALA A 403 17.59 -0.07 4.21
C ALA A 403 16.49 0.94 3.86
N LEU A 404 16.63 2.22 4.26
CA LEU A 404 15.66 3.27 3.91
C LEU A 404 15.52 3.44 2.40
N ASN A 405 16.64 3.46 1.67
CA ASN A 405 16.63 3.57 0.21
C ASN A 405 16.07 2.33 -0.47
N ILE A 406 16.49 1.14 -0.03
CA ILE A 406 16.03 -0.12 -0.61
C ILE A 406 14.54 -0.29 -0.38
N LEU A 407 14.02 -0.02 0.83
CA LEU A 407 12.59 -0.13 1.12
C LEU A 407 11.79 0.92 0.35
N GLY A 408 12.21 2.19 0.33
CA GLY A 408 11.51 3.23 -0.41
C GLY A 408 11.44 2.95 -1.91
N LEU A 409 12.55 2.51 -2.51
CA LEU A 409 12.60 2.09 -3.91
C LEU A 409 11.78 0.81 -4.16
N ALA A 410 11.91 -0.21 -3.31
CA ALA A 410 11.20 -1.48 -3.49
C ALA A 410 9.69 -1.28 -3.45
N THR A 411 9.18 -0.47 -2.53
CA THR A 411 7.75 -0.15 -2.44
C THR A 411 7.27 0.63 -3.67
N GLY A 412 8.03 1.66 -4.11
CA GLY A 412 7.68 2.43 -5.30
C GLY A 412 7.73 1.61 -6.59
N LEU A 413 8.73 0.73 -6.73
CA LEU A 413 8.86 -0.20 -7.85
C LEU A 413 7.74 -1.23 -7.85
N ALA A 414 7.40 -1.82 -6.69
CA ALA A 414 6.31 -2.79 -6.58
C ALA A 414 4.96 -2.19 -6.97
N ALA A 415 4.65 -0.98 -6.47
CA ALA A 415 3.43 -0.25 -6.84
C ALA A 415 3.39 0.04 -8.35
N CYS A 416 4.51 0.47 -8.94
CA CYS A 416 4.61 0.72 -10.37
C CYS A 416 4.43 -0.55 -11.21
N LEU A 417 5.01 -1.68 -10.78
CA LEU A 417 4.85 -2.96 -11.47
C LEU A 417 3.42 -3.50 -11.40
N LEU A 418 2.76 -3.44 -10.23
CA LEU A 418 1.37 -3.88 -10.08
C LEU A 418 0.41 -3.06 -10.96
N ILE A 419 0.54 -1.74 -10.94
CA ILE A 419 -0.29 -0.88 -11.80
C ILE A 419 0.10 -1.06 -13.27
N GLY A 420 1.38 -1.20 -13.59
CA GLY A 420 1.82 -1.49 -14.95
C GLY A 420 1.20 -2.79 -15.48
N PHE A 421 1.12 -3.81 -14.63
CA PHE A 421 0.48 -5.07 -14.97
C PHE A 421 -1.03 -4.91 -15.19
N TYR A 422 -1.72 -4.15 -14.34
CA TYR A 422 -3.12 -3.76 -14.56
C TYR A 422 -3.32 -3.01 -15.88
N VAL A 423 -2.47 -2.02 -16.17
CA VAL A 423 -2.58 -1.20 -17.38
C VAL A 423 -2.37 -2.05 -18.64
N LEU A 424 -1.44 -2.99 -18.60
CA LEU A 424 -1.26 -3.94 -19.69
C LEU A 424 -2.45 -4.88 -19.86
N ASP A 425 -2.99 -5.39 -18.76
CA ASP A 425 -4.15 -6.28 -18.80
C ASP A 425 -5.31 -5.58 -19.54
N GLU A 426 -5.61 -4.34 -19.14
CA GLU A 426 -6.61 -3.48 -19.77
C GLU A 426 -6.28 -3.13 -21.24
N TRP A 427 -5.01 -2.91 -21.60
CA TRP A 427 -4.60 -2.68 -23.01
C TRP A 427 -4.55 -3.93 -23.88
N SER A 428 -4.55 -5.11 -23.27
CA SER A 428 -4.44 -6.39 -23.97
C SER A 428 -5.79 -6.93 -24.47
N TYR A 429 -6.89 -6.24 -24.16
CA TYR A 429 -8.23 -6.63 -24.60
C TYR A 429 -8.32 -6.80 -26.12
N ASP A 430 -8.95 -7.91 -26.52
CA ASP A 430 -9.20 -8.37 -27.89
C ASP A 430 -7.97 -8.60 -28.79
N ARG A 431 -6.76 -8.36 -28.30
CA ARG A 431 -5.50 -8.53 -29.06
C ARG A 431 -5.11 -9.99 -29.32
N PHE A 432 -5.83 -10.94 -28.72
CA PHE A 432 -5.62 -12.37 -29.00
C PHE A 432 -6.12 -12.78 -30.39
N ASN A 433 -6.97 -11.96 -31.04
CA ASN A 433 -7.46 -12.21 -32.38
C ASN A 433 -6.37 -11.99 -33.43
N ALA A 434 -6.15 -12.96 -34.32
CA ALA A 434 -5.11 -12.91 -35.35
C ALA A 434 -5.26 -11.73 -36.34
N GLY A 435 -6.47 -11.19 -36.49
CA GLY A 435 -6.78 -10.02 -37.31
C GLY A 435 -7.20 -8.77 -36.53
N ALA A 436 -6.86 -8.67 -35.24
CA ALA A 436 -7.37 -7.61 -34.34
C ALA A 436 -7.19 -6.17 -34.86
N ASP A 437 -6.15 -5.93 -35.66
CA ASP A 437 -5.84 -4.63 -36.28
C ASP A 437 -6.75 -4.27 -37.47
N ARG A 438 -7.47 -5.25 -38.03
CA ARG A 438 -8.34 -5.10 -39.21
C ARG A 438 -9.81 -5.42 -38.94
N ILE A 439 -10.16 -5.70 -37.68
CA ILE A 439 -11.55 -5.95 -37.28
C ILE A 439 -12.14 -4.65 -36.73
N TYR A 440 -13.29 -4.27 -37.28
CA TYR A 440 -14.01 -3.07 -36.89
C TYR A 440 -15.46 -3.41 -36.55
N ARG A 441 -15.97 -2.89 -35.44
CA ARG A 441 -17.40 -2.89 -35.16
C ARG A 441 -18.05 -1.68 -35.83
N ILE A 442 -19.21 -1.89 -36.44
CA ILE A 442 -20.03 -0.79 -36.93
C ILE A 442 -20.88 -0.29 -35.78
N ASN A 443 -20.80 1.02 -35.56
CA ASN A 443 -21.56 1.73 -34.58
C ASN A 443 -22.57 2.65 -35.28
N GLU A 444 -23.71 2.91 -34.64
CA GLU A 444 -24.70 3.85 -35.15
C GLU A 444 -25.00 4.96 -34.13
N ASP A 445 -24.88 6.21 -34.57
CA ASP A 445 -25.31 7.39 -33.83
C ASP A 445 -26.62 7.90 -34.43
N ILE A 446 -27.67 7.89 -33.62
CA ILE A 446 -29.00 8.35 -34.02
C ILE A 446 -29.31 9.61 -33.27
N ARG A 447 -29.61 10.68 -34.01
CA ARG A 447 -30.26 11.86 -33.46
C ARG A 447 -31.67 11.98 -34.00
N PHE A 448 -32.66 11.91 -33.12
CA PHE A 448 -34.07 12.02 -33.46
C PHE A 448 -34.78 12.90 -32.42
N ALA A 449 -35.56 13.88 -32.87
CA ALA A 449 -36.36 14.78 -32.04
C ALA A 449 -35.57 15.41 -30.86
N GLY A 450 -34.33 15.84 -31.13
CA GLY A 450 -33.46 16.49 -30.14
C GLY A 450 -32.65 15.56 -29.25
N ASN A 451 -32.95 14.25 -29.21
CA ASN A 451 -32.15 13.26 -28.48
C ASN A 451 -31.08 12.63 -29.39
N ALA A 452 -29.84 12.55 -28.92
CA ALA A 452 -28.75 11.86 -29.61
C ALA A 452 -28.36 10.62 -28.79
N THR A 453 -28.51 9.43 -29.38
CA THR A 453 -28.15 8.16 -28.75
C THR A 453 -27.12 7.45 -29.62
N ALA A 454 -26.08 6.94 -28.97
CA ALA A 454 -25.00 6.21 -29.62
C ALA A 454 -25.15 4.72 -29.33
N TYR A 455 -25.38 3.92 -30.37
CA TYR A 455 -25.56 2.47 -30.30
C TYR A 455 -24.29 1.74 -30.74
N ALA A 456 -24.03 0.61 -30.09
CA ALA A 456 -23.04 -0.40 -30.47
C ALA A 456 -23.62 -1.48 -31.40
N GLN A 457 -24.91 -1.36 -31.71
CA GLN A 457 -25.69 -2.25 -32.55
C GLN A 457 -26.04 -1.54 -33.87
N ALA A 458 -26.35 -2.35 -34.86
CA ALA A 458 -26.70 -1.91 -36.19
C ALA A 458 -27.85 -2.78 -36.77
N PRO A 459 -28.43 -2.37 -37.91
CA PRO A 459 -29.49 -3.12 -38.55
C PRO A 459 -29.07 -4.48 -39.10
N ALA A 460 -30.01 -5.43 -39.09
CA ALA A 460 -29.80 -6.79 -39.57
C ALA A 460 -29.18 -6.89 -40.99
N PRO A 461 -29.63 -6.13 -42.01
CA PRO A 461 -29.10 -6.28 -43.37
C PRO A 461 -27.71 -5.64 -43.58
N LEU A 462 -27.26 -4.78 -42.67
CA LEU A 462 -26.12 -3.90 -42.90
C LEU A 462 -24.83 -4.66 -43.24
N GLY A 463 -24.48 -5.70 -42.47
CA GLY A 463 -23.25 -6.47 -42.67
C GLY A 463 -23.15 -7.08 -44.08
N ALA A 464 -24.23 -7.72 -44.54
CA ALA A 464 -24.29 -8.35 -45.86
C ALA A 464 -24.21 -7.32 -47.00
N VAL A 465 -24.84 -6.17 -46.83
CA VAL A 465 -24.81 -5.07 -47.82
C VAL A 465 -23.42 -4.46 -47.92
N LEU A 466 -22.71 -4.28 -46.79
CA LEU A 466 -21.35 -3.76 -46.81
C LEU A 466 -20.38 -4.75 -47.45
N LYS A 467 -20.51 -6.06 -47.15
CA LYS A 467 -19.68 -7.10 -47.77
C LYS A 467 -19.88 -7.20 -49.28
N SER A 468 -21.12 -7.07 -49.77
CA SER A 468 -21.43 -7.18 -51.20
C SER A 468 -21.07 -5.93 -52.01
N ASN A 469 -21.29 -4.73 -51.43
CA ASN A 469 -21.09 -3.47 -52.16
C ASN A 469 -19.66 -2.91 -52.06
N PHE A 470 -18.88 -3.29 -51.06
CA PHE A 470 -17.54 -2.75 -50.83
C PHE A 470 -16.47 -3.85 -50.81
N PRO A 471 -15.63 -3.95 -51.87
CA PRO A 471 -14.57 -4.97 -51.96
C PRO A 471 -13.53 -4.93 -50.83
N ILE A 472 -13.44 -3.80 -50.10
CA ILE A 472 -12.56 -3.59 -48.94
C ILE A 472 -12.93 -4.49 -47.75
N VAL A 473 -14.20 -4.90 -47.66
CA VAL A 473 -14.73 -5.80 -46.64
C VAL A 473 -14.46 -7.24 -47.07
N GLU A 474 -13.65 -7.95 -46.29
CA GLU A 474 -13.31 -9.37 -46.53
C GLU A 474 -14.43 -10.26 -46.01
N GLU A 475 -14.84 -10.04 -44.76
CA GLU A 475 -15.92 -10.79 -44.09
C GLU A 475 -16.75 -9.89 -43.18
N SER A 476 -17.97 -10.32 -42.87
CA SER A 476 -18.86 -9.67 -41.90
C SER A 476 -19.49 -10.71 -40.98
N VAL A 477 -19.60 -10.40 -39.70
CA VAL A 477 -20.28 -11.24 -38.71
C VAL A 477 -21.22 -10.39 -37.86
N ARG A 478 -22.42 -10.90 -37.61
CA ARG A 478 -23.36 -10.32 -36.64
C ARG A 478 -23.40 -11.19 -35.39
N LEU A 479 -23.47 -10.53 -34.25
CA LEU A 479 -23.74 -11.12 -32.95
C LEU A 479 -25.00 -10.48 -32.36
N LYS A 480 -25.85 -11.29 -31.74
CA LYS A 480 -27.01 -10.82 -30.98
C LYS A 480 -27.10 -11.61 -29.68
N SER A 481 -27.10 -10.94 -28.54
CA SER A 481 -27.32 -11.59 -27.25
C SER A 481 -28.69 -12.29 -27.25
N ALA A 482 -28.73 -13.54 -26.82
CA ALA A 482 -29.97 -14.28 -26.59
C ALA A 482 -30.55 -13.96 -25.20
N GLY A 483 -29.86 -13.12 -24.42
CA GLY A 483 -30.15 -12.91 -23.01
C GLY A 483 -29.97 -14.19 -22.21
N THR A 484 -30.77 -14.31 -21.17
CA THR A 484 -30.84 -15.52 -20.36
C THR A 484 -31.58 -16.63 -21.09
N VAL A 485 -30.94 -17.80 -21.19
CA VAL A 485 -31.53 -19.02 -21.77
C VAL A 485 -31.55 -20.14 -20.72
N ILE A 486 -32.65 -20.89 -20.68
CA ILE A 486 -32.77 -22.06 -19.81
C ILE A 486 -32.32 -23.30 -20.58
N VAL A 487 -31.30 -23.99 -20.08
CA VAL A 487 -30.73 -25.21 -20.69
C VAL A 487 -31.04 -26.41 -19.81
N LYS A 488 -31.65 -27.44 -20.40
CA LYS A 488 -31.99 -28.67 -19.69
C LYS A 488 -30.78 -29.60 -19.51
N LYS A 489 -30.52 -30.04 -18.27
CA LYS A 489 -29.54 -31.06 -17.90
C LYS A 489 -30.24 -32.22 -17.17
N GLY A 490 -30.58 -33.27 -17.92
CA GLY A 490 -31.34 -34.40 -17.37
C GLY A 490 -32.73 -33.95 -16.88
N THR A 491 -32.96 -34.00 -15.57
CA THR A 491 -34.19 -33.52 -14.92
C THR A 491 -34.10 -32.08 -14.40
N GLN A 492 -32.92 -31.46 -14.45
CA GLN A 492 -32.68 -30.09 -13.97
C GLN A 492 -32.74 -29.08 -15.12
N GLU A 493 -33.24 -27.88 -14.84
CA GLU A 493 -33.19 -26.73 -15.73
C GLU A 493 -32.16 -25.75 -15.18
N LEU A 494 -31.11 -25.47 -15.95
CA LEU A 494 -30.02 -24.59 -15.56
C LEU A 494 -30.07 -23.32 -16.38
N ARG A 495 -29.88 -22.19 -15.72
CA ARG A 495 -29.83 -20.89 -16.38
C ARG A 495 -28.44 -20.61 -16.96
N GLU A 496 -28.39 -20.07 -18.18
CA GLU A 496 -27.18 -19.59 -18.83
C GLU A 496 -27.40 -18.17 -19.38
N ASP A 497 -26.55 -17.23 -18.97
CA ASP A 497 -26.62 -15.84 -19.42
C ASP A 497 -25.62 -15.56 -20.57
N GLY A 498 -24.63 -16.44 -20.77
CA GLY A 498 -23.60 -16.33 -21.80
C GLY A 498 -24.02 -16.92 -23.15
N VAL A 499 -25.22 -16.60 -23.64
CA VAL A 499 -25.75 -17.15 -24.90
C VAL A 499 -25.93 -16.06 -25.95
N ALA A 500 -25.40 -16.30 -27.15
CA ALA A 500 -25.55 -15.38 -28.27
C ALA A 500 -25.83 -16.12 -29.59
N PHE A 501 -26.60 -15.47 -30.46
CA PHE A 501 -26.72 -15.86 -31.86
C PHE A 501 -25.54 -15.29 -32.65
N ALA A 502 -24.96 -16.09 -33.53
CA ALA A 502 -23.82 -15.69 -34.36
C ALA A 502 -23.94 -16.20 -35.79
N ASP A 503 -23.48 -15.39 -36.74
CA ASP A 503 -23.29 -15.84 -38.13
C ASP A 503 -22.13 -16.88 -38.22
N PRO A 504 -22.13 -17.79 -39.22
CA PRO A 504 -21.06 -18.79 -39.39
C PRO A 504 -19.65 -18.18 -39.55
N SER A 505 -19.58 -16.95 -40.06
CA SER A 505 -18.34 -16.19 -40.22
C SER A 505 -17.67 -15.79 -38.90
N VAL A 506 -18.27 -16.06 -37.74
CA VAL A 506 -17.69 -15.76 -36.43
C VAL A 506 -16.29 -16.35 -36.24
N PHE A 507 -16.05 -17.57 -36.74
CA PHE A 507 -14.74 -18.24 -36.65
C PHE A 507 -13.72 -17.74 -37.69
N ALA A 508 -14.18 -17.03 -38.73
CA ALA A 508 -13.30 -16.37 -39.69
C ALA A 508 -12.87 -14.97 -39.20
N VAL A 509 -13.75 -14.28 -38.49
CA VAL A 509 -13.49 -12.93 -37.95
C VAL A 509 -12.77 -13.01 -36.59
N PHE A 510 -13.24 -13.85 -35.66
CA PHE A 510 -12.66 -14.01 -34.33
C PHE A 510 -11.83 -15.28 -34.22
N THR A 511 -10.73 -15.22 -33.47
CA THR A 511 -9.85 -16.38 -33.25
C THR A 511 -10.39 -17.22 -32.09
N LEU A 512 -11.35 -18.10 -32.40
CA LEU A 512 -12.00 -19.01 -31.46
C LEU A 512 -11.68 -20.47 -31.83
N PRO A 513 -10.62 -21.07 -31.26
CA PRO A 513 -10.21 -22.43 -31.61
C PRO A 513 -11.28 -23.46 -31.24
N LEU A 514 -11.64 -24.33 -32.19
CA LEU A 514 -12.49 -25.49 -31.91
C LEU A 514 -11.64 -26.68 -31.44
N LEU A 515 -12.05 -27.29 -30.33
CA LEU A 515 -11.55 -28.57 -29.83
C LEU A 515 -12.17 -29.75 -30.57
N GLY A 516 -13.39 -29.56 -31.10
CA GLY A 516 -14.09 -30.53 -31.94
C GLY A 516 -15.13 -29.84 -32.84
N GLY A 517 -15.37 -30.39 -34.02
CA GLY A 517 -16.24 -29.81 -35.06
C GLY A 517 -15.47 -29.07 -36.16
N ASN A 518 -16.18 -28.69 -37.24
CA ASN A 518 -15.60 -27.93 -38.36
C ASN A 518 -16.04 -26.45 -38.28
N PRO A 519 -15.13 -25.48 -38.14
CA PRO A 519 -15.47 -24.06 -38.05
C PRO A 519 -16.31 -23.53 -39.22
N ALA A 520 -16.14 -24.07 -40.43
CA ALA A 520 -16.85 -23.60 -41.63
C ALA A 520 -18.35 -23.95 -41.60
N ASP A 521 -18.70 -25.11 -41.03
CA ASP A 521 -20.06 -25.65 -41.06
C ASP A 521 -20.77 -25.54 -39.71
N ALA A 522 -20.04 -25.19 -38.64
CA ALA A 522 -20.50 -25.31 -37.27
C ALA A 522 -21.81 -24.54 -36.97
N LEU A 523 -22.04 -23.37 -37.57
CA LEU A 523 -23.26 -22.57 -37.32
C LEU A 523 -24.13 -22.37 -38.56
N LEU A 524 -23.87 -23.13 -39.63
CA LEU A 524 -24.50 -22.91 -40.93
C LEU A 524 -25.97 -23.35 -40.96
N GLU A 525 -26.28 -24.51 -40.37
CA GLU A 525 -27.64 -25.02 -40.28
C GLU A 525 -28.43 -24.37 -39.13
N PRO A 526 -29.74 -24.12 -39.29
CA PRO A 526 -30.57 -23.69 -38.17
C PRO A 526 -30.59 -24.75 -37.06
N ASN A 527 -30.81 -24.32 -35.83
CA ASN A 527 -30.80 -25.15 -34.62
C ASN A 527 -29.46 -25.87 -34.38
N SER A 528 -28.35 -25.27 -34.82
CA SER A 528 -27.00 -25.70 -34.45
C SER A 528 -26.41 -24.80 -33.35
N ALA A 529 -25.56 -25.38 -32.52
CA ALA A 529 -24.90 -24.70 -31.41
C ALA A 529 -23.42 -25.09 -31.30
N VAL A 530 -22.57 -24.09 -31.05
CA VAL A 530 -21.19 -24.30 -30.59
C VAL A 530 -21.11 -23.91 -29.13
N ILE A 531 -20.53 -24.77 -28.31
CA ILE A 531 -20.44 -24.55 -26.85
C ILE A 531 -18.99 -24.46 -26.39
N SER A 532 -18.73 -23.72 -25.31
CA SER A 532 -17.41 -23.65 -24.69
C SER A 532 -17.01 -24.99 -24.06
N LYS A 533 -15.71 -25.16 -23.81
CA LYS A 533 -15.17 -26.32 -23.10
C LYS A 533 -15.82 -26.46 -21.72
N THR A 534 -15.99 -25.35 -21.02
CA THR A 534 -16.63 -25.30 -19.70
C THR A 534 -18.09 -25.73 -19.79
N ALA A 535 -18.84 -25.24 -20.78
CA ALA A 535 -20.22 -25.68 -21.02
C ALA A 535 -20.31 -27.18 -21.37
N ALA A 536 -19.43 -27.68 -22.25
CA ALA A 536 -19.40 -29.10 -22.61
C ALA A 536 -19.19 -30.00 -21.38
N LEU A 537 -18.23 -29.65 -20.51
CA LEU A 537 -18.00 -30.35 -19.25
C LEU A 537 -19.18 -30.20 -18.28
N LYS A 538 -19.80 -29.01 -18.20
CA LYS A 538 -20.94 -28.75 -17.32
C LYS A 538 -22.16 -29.60 -17.69
N TYR A 539 -22.47 -29.76 -18.97
CA TYR A 539 -23.68 -30.45 -19.44
C TYR A 539 -23.46 -31.93 -19.76
N PHE A 540 -22.33 -32.30 -20.33
CA PHE A 540 -22.05 -33.66 -20.81
C PHE A 540 -20.95 -34.39 -20.03
N GLY A 541 -20.19 -33.69 -19.17
CA GLY A 541 -19.07 -34.28 -18.42
C GLY A 541 -17.84 -34.60 -19.27
N THR A 542 -17.87 -34.28 -20.57
CA THR A 542 -16.80 -34.53 -21.55
C THR A 542 -16.67 -33.35 -22.52
N THR A 543 -15.50 -33.19 -23.12
CA THR A 543 -15.29 -32.23 -24.22
C THR A 543 -15.68 -32.79 -25.58
N ASP A 544 -15.91 -34.10 -25.69
CA ASP A 544 -16.42 -34.76 -26.89
C ASP A 544 -17.95 -34.69 -26.95
N ALA A 545 -18.47 -33.46 -27.02
CA ALA A 545 -19.91 -33.18 -27.00
C ALA A 545 -20.51 -32.98 -28.40
N VAL A 546 -19.70 -33.05 -29.47
CA VAL A 546 -20.19 -32.87 -30.84
C VAL A 546 -21.20 -33.98 -31.20
N GLY A 547 -22.29 -33.60 -31.87
CA GLY A 547 -23.41 -34.50 -32.21
C GLY A 547 -24.47 -34.62 -31.12
N HIS A 548 -24.20 -34.21 -29.87
CA HIS A 548 -25.20 -34.24 -28.80
C HIS A 548 -26.25 -33.14 -29.01
N VAL A 549 -27.39 -33.28 -28.35
CA VAL A 549 -28.51 -32.31 -28.46
C VAL A 549 -28.75 -31.65 -27.12
N LEU A 550 -28.77 -30.32 -27.11
CA LEU A 550 -29.21 -29.49 -26.01
C LEU A 550 -30.68 -29.12 -26.20
N THR A 551 -31.43 -29.07 -25.10
CA THR A 551 -32.80 -28.54 -25.11
C THR A 551 -32.79 -27.20 -24.40
N LEU A 552 -33.06 -26.14 -25.15
CA LEU A 552 -33.15 -24.76 -24.70
C LEU A 552 -34.63 -24.37 -24.53
N ASN A 553 -34.93 -23.58 -23.49
CA ASN A 553 -36.26 -23.04 -23.21
C ASN A 553 -37.39 -24.09 -23.32
N GLN A 554 -37.13 -25.29 -22.79
CA GLN A 554 -38.01 -26.48 -22.77
C GLN A 554 -38.36 -27.11 -24.12
N LYS A 555 -38.31 -26.37 -25.23
CA LYS A 555 -38.81 -26.83 -26.53
C LYS A 555 -37.76 -26.85 -27.64
N ASP A 556 -36.81 -25.94 -27.62
CA ASP A 556 -35.92 -25.72 -28.76
C ASP A 556 -34.72 -26.66 -28.68
N ARG A 557 -34.63 -27.58 -29.65
CA ARG A 557 -33.57 -28.60 -29.67
C ARG A 557 -32.43 -28.12 -30.55
N TYR A 558 -31.28 -27.88 -29.95
CA TYR A 558 -30.06 -27.46 -30.65
C TYR A 558 -29.05 -28.60 -30.70
N LYS A 559 -28.56 -28.92 -31.90
CA LYS A 559 -27.48 -29.91 -32.08
C LYS A 559 -26.13 -29.22 -31.84
N VAL A 560 -25.31 -29.80 -30.96
CA VAL A 560 -23.94 -29.36 -30.74
C VAL A 560 -23.11 -29.78 -31.95
N THR A 561 -22.63 -28.80 -32.71
CA THR A 561 -21.87 -28.99 -33.95
C THR A 561 -20.39 -28.67 -33.77
N GLY A 562 -20.04 -27.99 -32.67
CA GLY A 562 -18.66 -27.75 -32.28
C GLY A 562 -18.51 -27.52 -30.78
N VAL A 563 -17.30 -27.76 -30.30
CA VAL A 563 -16.87 -27.38 -28.94
C VAL A 563 -15.67 -26.46 -29.08
N MET A 564 -15.79 -25.22 -28.61
CA MET A 564 -14.72 -24.23 -28.65
C MET A 564 -13.94 -24.18 -27.34
N GLN A 565 -12.69 -23.74 -27.40
CA GLN A 565 -11.94 -23.38 -26.20
C GLN A 565 -12.61 -22.19 -25.51
N ASP A 566 -12.54 -22.12 -24.17
CA ASP A 566 -13.09 -20.99 -23.42
C ASP A 566 -12.47 -19.67 -23.88
N MET A 567 -13.29 -18.64 -24.03
CA MET A 567 -12.83 -17.32 -24.44
C MET A 567 -11.88 -16.73 -23.39
N PRO A 568 -10.79 -16.04 -23.82
CA PRO A 568 -9.90 -15.37 -22.87
C PRO A 568 -10.66 -14.28 -22.10
N GLN A 569 -10.37 -14.14 -20.80
CA GLN A 569 -10.93 -13.08 -19.92
C GLN A 569 -10.72 -11.65 -20.47
N ARG A 570 -9.74 -11.48 -21.35
CA ARG A 570 -9.38 -10.23 -22.03
C ARG A 570 -10.14 -10.07 -23.36
N SER A 571 -11.40 -10.50 -23.38
CA SER A 571 -12.33 -10.29 -24.49
C SER A 571 -13.36 -9.26 -24.07
N HIS A 572 -13.77 -8.37 -24.97
CA HIS A 572 -14.86 -7.42 -24.65
C HIS A 572 -16.22 -8.10 -24.50
N PHE A 573 -16.36 -9.35 -24.94
CA PHE A 573 -17.56 -10.18 -24.75
C PHE A 573 -17.18 -11.61 -24.39
N HIS A 574 -18.05 -12.28 -23.64
CA HIS A 574 -17.87 -13.67 -23.23
C HIS A 574 -19.18 -14.42 -23.48
N VAL A 575 -19.08 -15.52 -24.24
CA VAL A 575 -20.23 -16.38 -24.53
C VAL A 575 -19.80 -17.84 -24.43
N ASP A 576 -20.63 -18.62 -23.75
CA ASP A 576 -20.47 -20.06 -23.57
C ASP A 576 -21.26 -20.84 -24.62
N PHE A 577 -22.29 -20.22 -25.21
CA PHE A 577 -23.13 -20.81 -26.25
C PHE A 577 -23.25 -19.84 -27.43
N LEU A 578 -22.78 -20.30 -28.59
CA LEU A 578 -23.02 -19.66 -29.88
C LEU A 578 -24.10 -20.45 -30.61
N LEU A 579 -25.27 -19.86 -30.79
CA LEU A 579 -26.39 -20.43 -31.54
C LEU A 579 -26.37 -19.92 -32.98
N SER A 580 -26.82 -20.72 -33.93
CA SER A 580 -26.89 -20.29 -35.33
C SER A 580 -27.83 -19.10 -35.51
N MET A 581 -27.33 -18.03 -36.15
CA MET A 581 -28.16 -16.89 -36.54
C MET A 581 -29.33 -17.31 -37.46
N ALA A 582 -29.19 -18.41 -38.22
CA ALA A 582 -30.24 -18.92 -39.09
C ALA A 582 -31.50 -19.35 -38.32
N SER A 583 -31.38 -19.71 -37.04
CA SER A 583 -32.51 -20.02 -36.15
C SER A 583 -33.40 -18.80 -35.87
N LEU A 584 -32.87 -17.58 -36.00
CA LEU A 584 -33.59 -16.36 -35.67
C LEU A 584 -34.26 -15.78 -36.92
N ALA A 585 -35.60 -15.74 -36.94
CA ALA A 585 -36.36 -15.22 -38.09
C ALA A 585 -36.04 -13.74 -38.37
N ASP A 586 -35.95 -12.92 -37.32
CA ASP A 586 -35.66 -11.48 -37.41
C ASP A 586 -34.29 -11.17 -38.03
N SER A 587 -33.37 -12.14 -38.06
CA SER A 587 -32.04 -11.95 -38.67
C SER A 587 -32.10 -11.75 -40.19
N ARG A 588 -33.24 -12.10 -40.81
CA ARG A 588 -33.52 -11.96 -42.25
C ARG A 588 -34.42 -10.76 -42.57
N SER A 589 -34.73 -9.94 -41.57
CA SER A 589 -35.53 -8.73 -41.74
C SER A 589 -34.78 -7.69 -42.60
N ASP A 590 -35.49 -7.04 -43.52
CA ASP A 590 -34.98 -5.90 -44.31
C ASP A 590 -35.35 -4.56 -43.67
N VAL A 591 -35.61 -4.54 -42.36
CA VAL A 591 -35.88 -3.30 -41.62
C VAL A 591 -34.54 -2.63 -41.27
N TRP A 592 -34.33 -1.42 -41.77
CA TRP A 592 -33.11 -0.64 -41.56
C TRP A 592 -33.19 0.31 -40.36
N LEU A 593 -34.38 0.45 -39.77
CA LEU A 593 -34.64 1.27 -38.59
C LEU A 593 -34.56 0.45 -37.27
N SER A 594 -34.21 -0.83 -37.34
CA SER A 594 -34.04 -1.71 -36.17
C SER A 594 -32.56 -1.84 -35.79
N ASN A 595 -32.23 -1.86 -34.49
CA ASN A 595 -30.84 -1.88 -34.01
C ASN A 595 -30.59 -2.93 -32.94
N ASP A 596 -30.44 -4.19 -33.38
CA ASP A 596 -30.39 -5.32 -32.47
C ASP A 596 -29.11 -6.17 -32.61
N TYR A 597 -28.24 -5.87 -33.59
CA TYR A 597 -27.10 -6.71 -33.95
C TYR A 597 -25.77 -5.97 -33.81
N ASN A 598 -24.86 -6.49 -32.99
CA ASN A 598 -23.48 -6.04 -32.97
C ASN A 598 -22.79 -6.60 -34.23
N THR A 599 -22.54 -5.74 -35.21
CA THR A 599 -22.00 -6.13 -36.51
C THR A 599 -20.52 -5.79 -36.60
N TYR A 600 -19.70 -6.78 -36.93
CA TYR A 600 -18.25 -6.65 -37.09
C TYR A 600 -17.86 -6.93 -38.54
N LEU A 601 -16.87 -6.18 -39.01
CA LEU A 601 -16.29 -6.29 -40.34
C LEU A 601 -14.81 -6.66 -40.20
N LEU A 602 -14.38 -7.66 -40.96
CA LEU A 602 -12.98 -7.93 -41.21
C LEU A 602 -12.59 -7.26 -42.52
N LEU A 603 -11.65 -6.32 -42.47
CA LEU A 603 -11.15 -5.62 -43.66
C LEU A 603 -9.96 -6.36 -44.28
N ARG A 604 -9.80 -6.25 -45.60
CA ARG A 604 -8.64 -6.82 -46.32
C ARG A 604 -7.31 -6.25 -45.82
N LYS A 605 -6.23 -7.01 -45.95
CA LYS A 605 -4.88 -6.57 -45.54
C LYS A 605 -4.46 -5.31 -46.30
N GLY A 606 -4.06 -4.26 -45.58
CA GLY A 606 -3.62 -2.98 -46.16
C GLY A 606 -4.76 -2.02 -46.58
N ALA A 607 -6.01 -2.37 -46.32
CA ALA A 607 -7.16 -1.49 -46.52
C ALA A 607 -7.08 -0.25 -45.61
N ASP A 608 -7.44 0.94 -46.12
CA ASP A 608 -7.64 2.14 -45.30
C ASP A 608 -9.11 2.21 -44.82
N PRO A 609 -9.39 2.04 -43.51
CA PRO A 609 -10.74 2.10 -42.97
C PRO A 609 -11.44 3.43 -43.25
N LYS A 610 -10.69 4.52 -43.42
CA LYS A 610 -11.26 5.85 -43.69
C LYS A 610 -12.01 5.92 -45.02
N GLN A 611 -11.64 5.08 -46.00
CA GLN A 611 -12.34 5.01 -47.28
C GLN A 611 -13.75 4.44 -47.09
N LEU A 612 -13.89 3.41 -46.26
CA LEU A 612 -15.18 2.83 -45.93
C LEU A 612 -16.00 3.81 -45.09
N ASP A 613 -15.39 4.43 -44.07
CA ASP A 613 -16.05 5.41 -43.18
C ASP A 613 -16.64 6.61 -43.96
N ALA A 614 -15.93 7.09 -44.98
CA ALA A 614 -16.42 8.15 -45.88
C ALA A 614 -17.60 7.72 -46.76
N ALA A 615 -17.73 6.43 -47.07
CA ALA A 615 -18.81 5.88 -47.91
C ALA A 615 -20.08 5.52 -47.11
N LEU A 616 -19.96 5.26 -45.80
CA LEU A 616 -21.06 4.86 -44.92
C LEU A 616 -22.28 5.82 -44.93
N PRO A 617 -22.13 7.16 -44.95
CA PRO A 617 -23.27 8.06 -45.03
C PRO A 617 -24.15 7.85 -46.27
N GLY A 618 -23.55 7.47 -47.41
CA GLY A 618 -24.26 7.20 -48.65
C GLY A 618 -25.11 5.93 -48.59
N VAL A 619 -24.66 4.92 -47.83
CA VAL A 619 -25.41 3.68 -47.58
C VAL A 619 -26.68 4.01 -46.80
N MET A 620 -26.58 4.78 -45.72
CA MET A 620 -27.74 5.13 -44.89
C MET A 620 -28.81 5.89 -45.67
N GLY A 621 -28.42 6.90 -46.46
CA GLY A 621 -29.38 7.67 -47.26
C GLY A 621 -30.15 6.81 -48.28
N ARG A 622 -29.49 5.81 -48.87
CA ARG A 622 -30.08 4.94 -49.88
C ARG A 622 -31.12 3.98 -49.32
N TYR A 623 -30.87 3.40 -48.14
CA TYR A 623 -31.72 2.33 -47.60
C TYR A 623 -32.71 2.80 -46.52
N ILE A 624 -32.35 3.80 -45.69
CA ILE A 624 -33.27 4.35 -44.68
C ILE A 624 -34.24 5.35 -45.29
N GLY A 625 -33.82 6.13 -46.29
CA GLY A 625 -34.64 7.18 -46.89
C GLY A 625 -36.05 6.73 -47.29
N PRO A 626 -36.22 5.64 -48.06
CA PRO A 626 -37.53 5.11 -48.43
C PRO A 626 -38.36 4.62 -47.24
N GLN A 627 -37.74 4.00 -46.24
CA GLN A 627 -38.44 3.51 -45.05
C GLN A 627 -38.94 4.66 -44.18
N LEU A 628 -38.12 5.70 -44.01
CA LEU A 628 -38.48 6.90 -43.27
C LEU A 628 -39.64 7.65 -43.96
N GLN A 629 -39.62 7.74 -45.29
CA GLN A 629 -40.72 8.35 -46.06
C GLN A 629 -42.03 7.55 -45.92
N ASN A 630 -41.95 6.23 -45.88
CA ASN A 630 -43.12 5.37 -45.73
C ASN A 630 -43.68 5.34 -44.29
N MET A 631 -42.83 5.41 -43.27
CA MET A 631 -43.24 5.32 -41.87
C MET A 631 -43.60 6.67 -41.24
N ALA A 632 -42.84 7.72 -41.55
CA ALA A 632 -42.97 9.02 -40.91
C ALA A 632 -43.45 10.12 -41.87
N HIS A 633 -43.63 9.83 -43.16
CA HIS A 633 -43.96 10.82 -44.20
C HIS A 633 -42.96 12.01 -44.28
N VAL A 634 -41.72 11.80 -43.82
CA VAL A 634 -40.65 12.80 -43.83
C VAL A 634 -39.57 12.39 -44.83
N SER A 635 -39.14 13.32 -45.69
CA SER A 635 -38.00 13.10 -46.59
C SER A 635 -36.68 13.10 -45.81
N MET A 636 -35.67 12.33 -46.25
CA MET A 636 -34.37 12.32 -45.57
C MET A 636 -33.71 13.72 -45.50
N GLY A 637 -33.96 14.56 -46.50
CA GLY A 637 -33.48 15.95 -46.51
C GLY A 637 -34.14 16.82 -45.45
N ASP A 638 -35.46 16.69 -45.25
CA ASP A 638 -36.18 17.45 -44.23
C ASP A 638 -35.89 16.92 -42.82
N PHE A 639 -35.66 15.62 -42.70
CA PHE A 639 -35.16 14.99 -41.48
C PHE A 639 -33.84 15.61 -41.03
N GLN A 640 -32.87 15.74 -41.94
CA GLN A 640 -31.56 16.35 -41.65
C GLN A 640 -31.64 17.85 -41.37
N LYS A 641 -32.50 18.60 -42.08
CA LYS A 641 -32.75 20.03 -41.80
C LYS A 641 -33.28 20.27 -40.37
N GLY A 642 -34.02 19.30 -39.81
CA GLY A 642 -34.45 19.30 -38.41
C GLY A 642 -33.32 19.07 -37.39
N GLY A 643 -32.08 18.88 -37.83
CA GLY A 643 -30.93 18.57 -36.98
C GLY A 643 -30.82 17.09 -36.60
N ASN A 644 -31.67 16.22 -37.18
CA ASN A 644 -31.67 14.78 -36.97
C ASN A 644 -30.69 14.07 -37.91
N TYR A 645 -30.13 12.93 -37.50
CA TYR A 645 -29.23 12.15 -38.35
C TYR A 645 -29.19 10.68 -37.95
N PHE A 646 -28.88 9.83 -38.92
CA PHE A 646 -28.39 8.47 -38.69
C PHE A 646 -26.96 8.42 -39.21
N ARG A 647 -25.99 8.21 -38.33
CA ARG A 647 -24.57 8.21 -38.68
C ARG A 647 -23.96 6.88 -38.29
N LEU A 648 -23.48 6.13 -39.28
CA LEU A 648 -22.63 4.97 -39.02
C LEU A 648 -21.18 5.42 -38.83
N SER A 649 -20.46 4.72 -37.97
CA SER A 649 -19.02 4.90 -37.77
C SER A 649 -18.32 3.57 -37.53
N LEU A 650 -17.05 3.49 -37.93
CA LEU A 650 -16.21 2.33 -37.64
C LEU A 650 -15.46 2.49 -36.33
N MET A 651 -15.50 1.46 -35.49
CA MET A 651 -14.73 1.39 -34.26
C MET A 651 -13.76 0.20 -34.28
N PRO A 652 -12.45 0.42 -34.14
CA PRO A 652 -11.48 -0.67 -34.07
C PRO A 652 -11.79 -1.61 -32.90
N LEU A 653 -11.64 -2.92 -33.11
CA LEU A 653 -11.90 -3.95 -32.10
C LEU A 653 -11.17 -3.65 -30.78
N THR A 654 -9.86 -3.36 -30.84
CA THR A 654 -9.03 -3.09 -29.64
C THR A 654 -9.39 -1.80 -28.90
N ALA A 655 -10.25 -0.94 -29.46
CA ALA A 655 -10.70 0.29 -28.82
C ALA A 655 -12.04 0.13 -28.07
N ILE A 656 -12.81 -0.94 -28.35
CA ILE A 656 -14.17 -1.14 -27.82
C ILE A 656 -14.16 -1.11 -26.29
N HIS A 657 -13.27 -1.89 -25.66
CA HIS A 657 -13.22 -2.01 -24.21
C HIS A 657 -12.96 -0.68 -23.50
N LEU A 658 -12.05 0.18 -23.99
CA LEU A 658 -11.60 1.38 -23.26
C LEU A 658 -12.21 2.70 -23.74
N GLU A 659 -12.70 2.76 -24.98
CA GLU A 659 -13.19 3.98 -25.61
C GLU A 659 -14.69 3.95 -25.87
N SER A 660 -15.34 2.79 -25.79
CA SER A 660 -16.78 2.69 -26.02
C SER A 660 -17.57 2.86 -24.73
N SER A 661 -18.67 3.60 -24.82
CA SER A 661 -19.66 3.75 -23.76
C SER A 661 -21.04 3.92 -24.41
N ARG A 662 -21.40 2.96 -25.27
CA ARG A 662 -22.58 3.02 -26.14
C ARG A 662 -23.69 2.12 -25.62
N THR A 663 -24.92 2.32 -26.09
CA THR A 663 -26.05 1.43 -25.78
C THR A 663 -25.95 0.15 -26.59
N GLY A 664 -26.23 -1.01 -25.98
CA GLY A 664 -26.19 -2.32 -26.65
C GLY A 664 -24.79 -2.95 -26.73
N GLU A 665 -23.93 -2.66 -25.75
CA GLU A 665 -22.63 -3.32 -25.61
C GLU A 665 -22.79 -4.78 -25.16
N LEU A 666 -21.96 -5.68 -25.69
CA LEU A 666 -21.99 -7.12 -25.35
C LEU A 666 -21.34 -7.44 -23.99
N GLY A 667 -20.63 -6.49 -23.41
CA GLY A 667 -19.93 -6.63 -22.14
C GLY A 667 -19.62 -5.27 -21.52
N HIS A 668 -19.08 -5.28 -20.30
CA HIS A 668 -18.76 -4.06 -19.58
C HIS A 668 -17.51 -3.39 -20.14
N ASN A 669 -17.62 -2.11 -20.52
CA ASN A 669 -16.48 -1.30 -20.96
C ASN A 669 -15.71 -0.72 -19.77
N GLY A 670 -14.39 -0.61 -19.91
CA GLY A 670 -13.52 0.15 -19.03
C GLY A 670 -13.49 1.65 -19.38
N ASP A 671 -12.93 2.46 -18.47
CA ASP A 671 -12.75 3.89 -18.68
C ASP A 671 -11.26 4.24 -18.85
N LYS A 672 -10.90 4.68 -20.06
CA LYS A 672 -9.53 5.09 -20.41
C LYS A 672 -8.99 6.22 -19.53
N GLN A 673 -9.86 7.08 -18.96
CA GLN A 673 -9.43 8.14 -18.05
C GLN A 673 -8.87 7.57 -16.75
N TYR A 674 -9.52 6.56 -16.16
CA TYR A 674 -9.01 5.89 -14.95
C TYR A 674 -7.70 5.15 -15.23
N LEU A 675 -7.60 4.52 -16.40
CA LEU A 675 -6.36 3.86 -16.84
C LEU A 675 -5.17 4.82 -16.88
N TYR A 676 -5.32 5.97 -17.56
CA TYR A 676 -4.27 6.99 -17.62
C TYR A 676 -3.95 7.56 -16.24
N LEU A 677 -4.98 7.78 -15.43
CA LEU A 677 -4.83 8.31 -14.09
C LEU A 677 -4.00 7.37 -13.21
N PHE A 678 -4.29 6.06 -13.21
CA PHE A 678 -3.48 5.07 -12.51
C PHE A 678 -2.05 5.01 -13.04
N PHE A 679 -1.87 5.03 -14.36
CA PHE A 679 -0.55 5.09 -14.97
C PHE A 679 0.28 6.28 -14.45
N PHE A 680 -0.27 7.50 -14.49
CA PHE A 680 0.42 8.70 -14.00
C PHE A 680 0.67 8.69 -12.50
N ILE A 681 -0.26 8.18 -11.68
CA ILE A 681 -0.06 8.04 -10.23
C ILE A 681 1.09 7.07 -9.95
N SER A 682 1.14 5.94 -10.65
CA SER A 682 2.23 4.96 -10.52
C SER A 682 3.59 5.59 -10.82
N LEU A 683 3.64 6.41 -11.88
CA LEU A 683 4.84 7.13 -12.29
C LEU A 683 5.25 8.17 -11.26
N PHE A 684 4.29 8.91 -10.70
CA PHE A 684 4.54 9.87 -9.63
C PHE A 684 5.06 9.22 -8.35
N ILE A 685 4.51 8.08 -7.95
CA ILE A 685 4.99 7.31 -6.79
C ILE A 685 6.43 6.83 -7.02
N LEU A 686 6.72 6.31 -8.22
CA LEU A 686 8.07 5.92 -8.60
C LEU A 686 9.02 7.14 -8.61
N ALA A 687 8.56 8.29 -9.10
CA ALA A 687 9.32 9.54 -9.07
C ALA A 687 9.62 9.97 -7.63
N ILE A 688 8.66 9.91 -6.70
CA ILE A 688 8.89 10.18 -5.27
C ILE A 688 9.97 9.24 -4.71
N ALA A 689 9.91 7.95 -5.02
CA ALA A 689 10.92 6.98 -4.57
C ALA A 689 12.33 7.28 -5.12
N CYS A 690 12.42 7.63 -6.41
CA CYS A 690 13.68 8.04 -7.06
C CYS A 690 14.22 9.34 -6.45
N ILE A 691 13.37 10.34 -6.27
CA ILE A 691 13.74 11.63 -5.69
C ILE A 691 14.22 11.45 -4.25
N ASN A 692 13.54 10.62 -3.48
CA ASN A 692 13.95 10.26 -2.13
C ASN A 692 15.36 9.64 -2.16
N PHE A 693 15.60 8.67 -3.04
CA PHE A 693 16.93 8.09 -3.23
C PHE A 693 18.00 9.12 -3.59
N ILE A 694 17.71 10.00 -4.55
CA ILE A 694 18.63 11.07 -4.98
C ILE A 694 18.96 11.98 -3.81
N ASN A 695 17.95 12.44 -3.08
CA ASN A 695 18.09 13.36 -1.95
C ASN A 695 18.94 12.75 -0.83
N LEU A 696 18.63 11.51 -0.44
CA LEU A 696 19.38 10.78 0.58
C LEU A 696 20.81 10.49 0.12
N SER A 697 20.99 10.00 -1.10
CA SER A 697 22.31 9.64 -1.64
C SER A 697 23.21 10.86 -1.78
N THR A 698 22.68 11.99 -2.23
CA THR A 698 23.40 13.26 -2.32
C THR A 698 23.79 13.78 -0.95
N ALA A 699 22.88 13.70 0.02
CA ALA A 699 23.15 14.12 1.40
C ALA A 699 24.37 13.37 1.96
N LYS A 700 24.36 12.03 1.94
CA LYS A 700 25.46 11.20 2.45
C LYS A 700 26.78 11.38 1.69
N SER A 701 26.71 11.72 0.40
CA SER A 701 27.87 11.85 -0.47
C SER A 701 28.86 12.93 -0.01
N ALA A 702 28.40 13.97 0.70
CA ALA A 702 29.28 14.99 1.25
C ALA A 702 30.29 14.44 2.28
N GLY A 703 29.93 13.39 3.05
CA GLY A 703 30.85 12.71 3.97
C GLY A 703 31.99 11.96 3.26
N ARG A 704 31.81 11.63 1.98
CA ARG A 704 32.82 10.95 1.13
C ARG A 704 33.64 11.92 0.29
N ALA A 705 33.43 13.22 0.42
CA ALA A 705 34.15 14.23 -0.37
C ALA A 705 35.68 14.10 -0.19
N LYS A 706 36.17 13.86 1.04
CA LYS A 706 37.60 13.62 1.33
C LYS A 706 38.16 12.40 0.58
N GLU A 707 37.43 11.29 0.57
CA GLU A 707 37.82 10.07 -0.15
C GLU A 707 37.97 10.35 -1.66
N VAL A 708 36.99 11.03 -2.25
CA VAL A 708 37.01 11.39 -3.68
C VAL A 708 38.14 12.39 -3.99
N GLY A 709 38.36 13.36 -3.11
CA GLY A 709 39.46 14.33 -3.22
C GLY A 709 40.82 13.65 -3.25
N ILE A 710 41.07 12.72 -2.32
CA ILE A 710 42.32 11.95 -2.24
C ILE A 710 42.50 11.08 -3.50
N ARG A 711 41.46 10.38 -3.95
CA ARG A 711 41.54 9.53 -5.16
C ARG A 711 41.84 10.31 -6.43
N LYS A 712 41.29 11.53 -6.58
CA LYS A 712 41.62 12.41 -7.70
C LYS A 712 43.07 12.88 -7.67
N VAL A 713 43.61 13.15 -6.48
CA VAL A 713 45.03 13.49 -6.31
C VAL A 713 45.92 12.29 -6.67
N LEU A 714 45.46 11.07 -6.37
CA LEU A 714 46.10 9.80 -6.76
C LEU A 714 45.85 9.40 -8.23
N GLY A 715 45.34 10.29 -9.08
CA GLY A 715 45.21 10.06 -10.53
C GLY A 715 43.90 9.40 -11.00
N SER A 716 42.89 9.23 -10.14
CA SER A 716 41.58 8.70 -10.59
C SER A 716 40.86 9.66 -11.53
N ALA A 717 40.64 9.23 -12.78
CA ALA A 717 39.88 10.00 -13.77
C ALA A 717 38.41 10.18 -13.35
N ARG A 718 37.81 11.31 -13.75
CA ARG A 718 36.40 11.65 -13.43
C ARG A 718 35.42 10.56 -13.88
N GLY A 719 35.65 9.95 -15.04
CA GLY A 719 34.83 8.86 -15.58
C GLY A 719 34.82 7.61 -14.70
N SER A 720 35.97 7.21 -14.14
CA SER A 720 36.06 6.04 -13.23
C SER A 720 35.24 6.25 -11.95
N LEU A 721 35.23 7.48 -11.42
CA LEU A 721 34.39 7.83 -10.27
C LEU A 721 32.90 7.81 -10.61
N ILE A 722 32.51 8.29 -11.79
CA ILE A 722 31.12 8.25 -12.25
C ILE A 722 30.64 6.80 -12.37
N VAL A 723 31.40 5.94 -13.05
CA VAL A 723 31.08 4.51 -13.21
C VAL A 723 31.00 3.81 -11.85
N GLN A 724 31.90 4.12 -10.91
CA GLN A 724 31.80 3.58 -9.57
C GLN A 724 30.48 3.98 -8.89
N PHE A 725 30.15 5.27 -8.81
CA PHE A 725 28.93 5.69 -8.12
C PHE A 725 27.66 5.18 -8.81
N LEU A 726 27.67 5.11 -10.14
CA LEU A 726 26.57 4.53 -10.91
C LEU A 726 26.41 3.03 -10.62
N SER A 727 27.51 2.29 -10.50
CA SER A 727 27.46 0.87 -10.10
C SER A 727 26.96 0.67 -8.66
N GLU A 728 27.27 1.60 -7.74
CA GLU A 728 26.73 1.59 -6.37
C GLU A 728 25.20 1.80 -6.38
N SER A 729 24.71 2.75 -7.18
CA SER A 729 23.27 3.00 -7.36
C SER A 729 22.56 1.85 -8.08
N MET A 730 23.16 1.27 -9.11
CA MET A 730 22.60 0.11 -9.83
C MET A 730 22.44 -1.10 -8.91
N LEU A 731 23.43 -1.39 -8.07
CA LEU A 731 23.33 -2.50 -7.11
C LEU A 731 22.19 -2.30 -6.11
N LEU A 732 21.96 -1.05 -5.67
CA LEU A 732 20.85 -0.68 -4.79
C LEU A 732 19.49 -0.85 -5.46
N VAL A 733 19.33 -0.34 -6.69
CA VAL A 733 18.08 -0.47 -7.44
C VAL A 733 17.82 -1.93 -7.79
N PHE A 734 18.84 -2.70 -8.16
CA PHE A 734 18.71 -4.14 -8.41
C PHE A 734 18.25 -4.91 -7.17
N THR A 735 18.85 -4.65 -5.99
CA THR A 735 18.39 -5.27 -4.74
C THR A 735 16.97 -4.84 -4.37
N ALA A 736 16.62 -3.56 -4.59
CA ALA A 736 15.25 -3.09 -4.40
C ALA A 736 14.27 -3.75 -5.38
N MET A 737 14.67 -3.98 -6.63
CA MET A 737 13.84 -4.65 -7.64
C MET A 737 13.58 -6.12 -7.29
N VAL A 738 14.59 -6.86 -6.82
CA VAL A 738 14.37 -8.24 -6.34
C VAL A 738 13.34 -8.27 -5.21
N ILE A 739 13.42 -7.33 -4.26
CA ILE A 739 12.42 -7.21 -3.19
C ILE A 739 11.07 -6.78 -3.76
N ALA A 740 11.03 -5.88 -4.73
CA ALA A 740 9.81 -5.44 -5.40
C ALA A 740 9.09 -6.60 -6.09
N ILE A 741 9.80 -7.49 -6.78
CA ILE A 741 9.22 -8.70 -7.40
C ILE A 741 8.60 -9.62 -6.35
N ILE A 742 9.28 -9.83 -5.22
CA ILE A 742 8.72 -10.62 -4.10
C ILE A 742 7.45 -9.95 -3.57
N LEU A 743 7.45 -8.62 -3.40
CA LEU A 743 6.28 -7.87 -2.97
C LEU A 743 5.14 -7.98 -3.99
N VAL A 744 5.41 -7.89 -5.29
CA VAL A 744 4.41 -8.08 -6.35
C VAL A 744 3.76 -9.45 -6.23
N ILE A 745 4.54 -10.53 -6.10
CA ILE A 745 4.01 -11.90 -5.99
C ILE A 745 3.11 -12.04 -4.75
N VAL A 746 3.54 -11.50 -3.60
CA VAL A 746 2.77 -11.59 -2.34
C VAL A 746 1.52 -10.70 -2.37
N CYS A 747 1.60 -9.53 -2.99
CA CYS A 747 0.51 -8.55 -3.02
C CYS A 747 -0.47 -8.75 -4.19
N LEU A 748 -0.12 -9.53 -5.22
CA LEU A 748 -0.95 -9.73 -6.41
C LEU A 748 -2.37 -10.26 -6.08
N PRO A 749 -2.56 -11.26 -5.19
CA PRO A 749 -3.91 -11.72 -4.83
C PRO A 749 -4.76 -10.62 -4.19
N PHE A 750 -4.16 -9.83 -3.29
CA PHE A 750 -4.85 -8.70 -2.65
C PHE A 750 -5.20 -7.60 -3.66
N PHE A 751 -4.32 -7.39 -4.64
CA PHE A 751 -4.55 -6.43 -5.71
C PHE A 751 -5.63 -6.91 -6.70
N ASN A 752 -5.67 -8.21 -6.99
CA ASN A 752 -6.73 -8.87 -7.76
C ASN A 752 -8.10 -8.67 -7.12
N ASP A 753 -8.21 -8.90 -5.81
CA ASP A 753 -9.44 -8.66 -5.06
C ASP A 753 -9.87 -7.19 -5.09
N LEU A 754 -8.91 -6.27 -4.87
CA LEU A 754 -9.15 -4.83 -4.86
C LEU A 754 -9.58 -4.29 -6.23
N ALA A 755 -8.92 -4.76 -7.30
CA ALA A 755 -9.22 -4.37 -8.68
C ALA A 755 -10.40 -5.16 -9.26
N GLY A 756 -10.83 -6.24 -8.60
CA GLY A 756 -11.81 -7.19 -9.10
C GLY A 756 -11.37 -7.86 -10.40
N LYS A 757 -10.11 -8.30 -10.43
CA LYS A 757 -9.43 -8.89 -11.59
C LYS A 757 -8.84 -10.25 -11.19
N GLU A 758 -8.68 -11.13 -12.15
CA GLU A 758 -8.06 -12.45 -11.95
C GLU A 758 -6.71 -12.50 -12.68
N MET A 759 -5.81 -11.58 -12.36
CA MET A 759 -4.51 -11.55 -13.03
C MET A 759 -3.60 -12.64 -12.49
N GLU A 760 -3.14 -13.52 -13.38
CA GLU A 760 -2.22 -14.61 -13.06
C GLU A 760 -0.83 -14.39 -13.68
N LEU A 761 0.22 -14.84 -12.98
CA LEU A 761 1.59 -14.84 -13.49
C LEU A 761 1.85 -16.08 -14.34
N THR A 762 1.31 -16.10 -15.55
CA THR A 762 1.57 -17.14 -16.57
C THR A 762 2.87 -16.87 -17.35
N GLY A 763 3.33 -17.81 -18.19
CA GLY A 763 4.64 -17.73 -18.86
C GLY A 763 4.90 -16.42 -19.64
N LEU A 764 3.91 -15.93 -20.40
CA LEU A 764 4.04 -14.66 -21.14
C LEU A 764 4.11 -13.45 -20.19
N ASN A 765 3.32 -13.48 -19.11
CA ASN A 765 3.31 -12.43 -18.09
C ASN A 765 4.65 -12.41 -17.31
N TRP A 766 5.27 -13.56 -17.09
CA TRP A 766 6.63 -13.67 -16.54
C TRP A 766 7.70 -13.07 -17.45
N LEU A 767 7.60 -13.28 -18.76
CA LEU A 767 8.52 -12.69 -19.73
C LEU A 767 8.42 -11.16 -19.74
N TRP A 768 7.19 -10.63 -19.75
CA TRP A 768 6.97 -9.19 -19.64
C TRP A 768 7.49 -8.63 -18.32
N LEU A 769 7.15 -9.26 -17.19
CA LEU A 769 7.60 -8.83 -15.86
C LEU A 769 9.12 -8.78 -15.78
N GLY A 770 9.81 -9.80 -16.31
CA GLY A 770 11.26 -9.84 -16.39
C GLY A 770 11.85 -8.73 -17.25
N ALA A 771 11.31 -8.52 -18.46
CA ALA A 771 11.76 -7.47 -19.37
C ALA A 771 11.51 -6.06 -18.81
N ALA A 772 10.31 -5.81 -18.29
CA ALA A 772 9.93 -4.55 -17.66
C ALA A 772 10.79 -4.28 -16.42
N SER A 773 11.03 -5.29 -15.58
CA SER A 773 11.90 -5.16 -14.41
C SER A 773 13.34 -4.81 -14.81
N LEU A 774 13.87 -5.41 -15.89
CA LEU A 774 15.20 -5.08 -16.39
C LEU A 774 15.28 -3.63 -16.87
N VAL A 775 14.32 -3.21 -17.72
CA VAL A 775 14.27 -1.84 -18.26
C VAL A 775 14.10 -0.81 -17.13
N ILE A 776 13.16 -1.02 -16.23
CA ILE A 776 12.91 -0.12 -15.10
C ILE A 776 14.14 -0.05 -14.19
N THR A 777 14.81 -1.17 -13.90
CA THR A 777 16.05 -1.17 -13.09
C THR A 777 17.13 -0.31 -13.73
N VAL A 778 17.34 -0.43 -15.05
CA VAL A 778 18.32 0.37 -15.79
C VAL A 778 17.90 1.84 -15.79
N VAL A 779 16.65 2.16 -16.13
CA VAL A 779 16.17 3.54 -16.19
C VAL A 779 16.24 4.22 -14.82
N VAL A 780 15.72 3.56 -13.78
CA VAL A 780 15.71 4.09 -12.40
C VAL A 780 17.12 4.17 -11.84
N GLY A 781 17.96 3.16 -12.06
CA GLY A 781 19.36 3.19 -11.61
C GLY A 781 20.17 4.31 -12.27
N LEU A 782 19.93 4.57 -13.56
CA LEU A 782 20.55 5.68 -14.29
C LEU A 782 20.01 7.02 -13.77
N ALA A 783 18.69 7.21 -13.73
CA ALA A 783 18.06 8.45 -13.29
C ALA A 783 18.45 8.81 -11.85
N ALA A 784 18.41 7.83 -10.95
CA ALA A 784 18.67 8.03 -9.53
C ALA A 784 20.18 8.12 -9.20
N GLY A 785 21.05 7.47 -10.00
CA GLY A 785 22.50 7.45 -9.80
C GLY A 785 23.27 8.57 -10.52
N THR A 786 22.77 9.07 -11.65
CA THR A 786 23.48 10.07 -12.47
C THR A 786 23.72 11.35 -11.70
N TYR A 787 22.72 11.87 -10.99
CA TYR A 787 22.87 13.12 -10.26
C TYR A 787 23.91 13.03 -9.13
N PRO A 788 23.85 12.08 -8.18
CA PRO A 788 24.90 11.90 -7.19
C PRO A 788 26.29 11.70 -7.81
N ALA A 789 26.40 10.92 -8.90
CA ALA A 789 27.67 10.64 -9.57
C ALA A 789 28.29 11.89 -10.21
N LEU A 790 27.50 12.72 -10.90
CA LEU A 790 27.95 13.98 -11.49
C LEU A 790 28.33 15.00 -10.43
N PHE A 791 27.52 15.10 -9.36
CA PHE A 791 27.77 15.99 -8.22
C PHE A 791 29.08 15.64 -7.49
N LEU A 792 29.26 14.36 -7.12
CA LEU A 792 30.46 13.87 -6.44
C LEU A 792 31.72 13.96 -7.30
N SER A 793 31.61 13.61 -8.59
CA SER A 793 32.74 13.67 -9.51
C SER A 793 33.17 15.11 -9.81
N GLY A 794 32.38 16.13 -9.44
CA GLY A 794 32.69 17.54 -9.61
C GLY A 794 33.60 18.15 -8.52
N PHE A 795 33.88 17.45 -7.41
CA PHE A 795 34.63 18.05 -6.31
C PHE A 795 36.08 18.42 -6.68
N ARG A 796 36.49 19.65 -6.34
CA ARG A 796 37.88 20.14 -6.49
C ARG A 796 38.71 19.69 -5.29
N PRO A 797 39.79 18.90 -5.47
CA PRO A 797 40.58 18.35 -4.35
C PRO A 797 41.10 19.39 -3.36
N ILE A 798 41.55 20.55 -3.88
CA ILE A 798 42.05 21.67 -3.07
C ILE A 798 40.99 22.24 -2.11
N ALA A 799 39.73 22.31 -2.53
CA ALA A 799 38.64 22.84 -1.69
C ALA A 799 38.24 21.86 -0.59
N VAL A 800 38.30 20.55 -0.89
CA VAL A 800 37.98 19.46 0.04
C VAL A 800 39.04 19.33 1.13
N LEU A 801 40.32 19.38 0.75
CA LEU A 801 41.45 19.20 1.69
C LEU A 801 41.66 20.41 2.61
N LYS A 802 41.33 21.62 2.15
CA LYS A 802 41.37 22.85 2.97
C LYS A 802 40.20 23.00 3.95
N GLY A 803 39.30 22.01 4.07
CA GLY A 803 38.17 22.06 5.01
C GLY A 803 37.08 23.09 4.68
N LYS A 804 37.19 23.85 3.58
CA LYS A 804 36.22 24.87 3.13
C LYS A 804 34.89 24.29 2.62
N LEU A 805 34.65 22.99 2.82
CA LEU A 805 33.40 22.30 2.47
C LEU A 805 32.17 22.90 3.18
N SER A 806 32.32 23.56 4.33
CA SER A 806 31.20 24.19 5.06
C SER A 806 30.53 25.34 4.29
N ALA A 807 31.25 26.04 3.41
CA ALA A 807 30.71 27.17 2.64
C ALA A 807 30.10 26.77 1.28
N GLY A 808 30.29 25.51 0.85
CA GLY A 808 30.00 25.04 -0.52
C GLY A 808 28.58 24.54 -0.78
N PHE A 809 27.64 24.67 0.16
CA PHE A 809 26.25 24.18 0.02
C PHE A 809 25.36 25.04 -0.92
N LYS A 810 25.92 25.61 -2.00
CA LYS A 810 25.16 26.26 -3.08
C LYS A 810 24.21 25.30 -3.84
N SER A 811 24.12 24.01 -3.47
CA SER A 811 23.18 23.02 -4.03
C SER A 811 21.89 22.79 -3.20
N SER A 812 21.64 23.56 -2.13
CA SER A 812 20.40 23.43 -1.35
C SER A 812 19.14 23.63 -2.20
N TRP A 813 19.22 24.44 -3.27
CA TRP A 813 18.06 24.74 -4.12
C TRP A 813 17.47 23.50 -4.79
N LEU A 814 18.27 22.65 -5.45
CA LEU A 814 17.74 21.46 -6.13
C LEU A 814 17.07 20.49 -5.16
N ARG A 815 17.73 20.18 -4.04
CA ARG A 815 17.14 19.31 -3.00
C ARG A 815 15.83 19.89 -2.48
N ASN A 816 15.80 21.20 -2.22
CA ASN A 816 14.60 21.86 -1.75
C ASN A 816 13.48 21.80 -2.81
N SER A 817 13.78 22.02 -4.09
CA SER A 817 12.83 21.88 -5.20
C SER A 817 12.31 20.45 -5.33
N LEU A 818 13.18 19.45 -5.18
CA LEU A 818 12.81 18.03 -5.21
C LEU A 818 11.89 17.65 -4.04
N VAL A 819 12.15 18.17 -2.84
CA VAL A 819 11.26 17.98 -1.67
C VAL A 819 9.93 18.69 -1.89
N VAL A 820 9.93 19.91 -2.45
CA VAL A 820 8.69 20.63 -2.81
C VAL A 820 7.87 19.81 -3.81
N PHE A 821 8.49 19.27 -4.85
CA PHE A 821 7.81 18.41 -5.83
C PHE A 821 7.21 17.16 -5.18
N GLN A 822 7.97 16.44 -4.35
CA GLN A 822 7.47 15.22 -3.70
C GLN A 822 6.22 15.50 -2.84
N PHE A 823 6.25 16.59 -2.06
CA PHE A 823 5.14 16.95 -1.18
C PHE A 823 3.97 17.54 -1.96
N SER A 824 4.22 18.19 -3.11
CA SER A 824 3.15 18.70 -3.97
C SER A 824 2.33 17.55 -4.54
N VAL A 825 3.01 16.51 -5.03
CA VAL A 825 2.37 15.28 -5.50
C VAL A 825 1.62 14.58 -4.37
N ALA A 826 2.23 14.43 -3.18
CA ALA A 826 1.56 13.80 -2.04
C ALA A 826 0.29 14.55 -1.62
N VAL A 827 0.33 15.89 -1.53
CA VAL A 827 -0.83 16.71 -1.21
C VAL A 827 -1.91 16.60 -2.29
N LEU A 828 -1.52 16.59 -3.57
CA LEU A 828 -2.45 16.39 -4.69
C LEU A 828 -3.19 15.06 -4.59
N LEU A 829 -2.49 13.96 -4.28
CA LEU A 829 -3.08 12.63 -4.09
C LEU A 829 -4.01 12.58 -2.87
N ILE A 830 -3.66 13.25 -1.77
CA ILE A 830 -4.52 13.37 -0.59
C ILE A 830 -5.81 14.11 -0.95
N VAL A 831 -5.71 15.26 -1.62
CA VAL A 831 -6.89 16.03 -2.06
C VAL A 831 -7.75 15.20 -3.01
N ALA A 832 -7.16 14.54 -3.99
CA ALA A 832 -7.88 13.69 -4.93
C ALA A 832 -8.64 12.56 -4.21
N THR A 833 -7.99 11.88 -3.27
CA THR A 833 -8.61 10.81 -2.49
C THR A 833 -9.77 11.32 -1.63
N LEU A 834 -9.60 12.48 -0.97
CA LEU A 834 -10.67 13.08 -0.17
C LEU A 834 -11.88 13.49 -1.03
N VAL A 835 -11.64 14.07 -2.21
CA VAL A 835 -12.72 14.46 -3.14
C VAL A 835 -13.44 13.25 -3.72
N VAL A 836 -12.71 12.21 -4.13
CA VAL A 836 -13.31 10.96 -4.63
C VAL A 836 -14.15 10.30 -3.54
N TYR A 837 -13.62 10.25 -2.31
CA TYR A 837 -14.33 9.71 -1.17
C TYR A 837 -15.62 10.51 -0.87
N ASP A 838 -15.54 11.84 -0.86
CA ASP A 838 -16.69 12.71 -0.63
C ASP A 838 -17.76 12.56 -1.73
N GLN A 839 -17.33 12.47 -2.99
CA GLN A 839 -18.21 12.19 -4.13
C GLN A 839 -18.90 10.82 -4.02
N LEU A 840 -18.16 9.77 -3.65
CA LEU A 840 -18.73 8.44 -3.43
C LEU A 840 -19.72 8.42 -2.26
N GLN A 841 -19.41 9.12 -1.16
CA GLN A 841 -20.31 9.24 -0.02
C GLN A 841 -21.58 10.03 -0.38
N TYR A 842 -21.43 11.10 -1.16
CA TYR A 842 -22.54 11.89 -1.67
C TYR A 842 -23.49 11.06 -2.53
N ILE A 843 -22.95 10.26 -3.46
CA ILE A 843 -23.72 9.34 -4.31
C ILE A 843 -24.47 8.30 -3.47
N ARG A 844 -23.82 7.70 -2.47
CA ARG A 844 -24.44 6.63 -1.64
C ARG A 844 -25.60 7.10 -0.76
N HIS A 845 -25.57 8.34 -0.29
CA HIS A 845 -26.55 8.90 0.65
C HIS A 845 -27.56 9.84 0.00
N ARG A 846 -27.43 10.13 -1.30
CA ARG A 846 -28.39 10.98 -2.00
C ARG A 846 -29.74 10.29 -2.07
N ASP A 847 -30.79 11.07 -1.84
CA ASP A 847 -32.16 10.61 -2.07
C ASP A 847 -32.32 10.29 -3.56
N LEU A 848 -32.58 9.01 -3.85
CA LEU A 848 -32.75 8.50 -5.20
C LEU A 848 -34.18 8.72 -5.73
N GLY A 849 -35.10 9.22 -4.89
CA GLY A 849 -36.52 9.35 -5.20
C GLY A 849 -37.31 8.03 -5.04
N PHE A 850 -36.64 6.94 -4.63
CA PHE A 850 -37.22 5.66 -4.27
C PHE A 850 -36.41 5.00 -3.15
N ASP A 851 -37.05 4.09 -2.40
CA ASP A 851 -36.45 3.36 -1.30
C ASP A 851 -36.12 1.92 -1.71
N ARG A 852 -34.82 1.65 -1.79
CA ARG A 852 -34.22 0.35 -2.10
C ARG A 852 -34.08 -0.58 -0.89
N SER A 853 -34.24 -0.06 0.33
CA SER A 853 -33.95 -0.82 1.54
C SER A 853 -34.97 -1.95 1.74
N ARG A 854 -34.45 -3.18 1.92
CA ARG A 854 -35.25 -4.40 2.14
C ARG A 854 -36.27 -4.68 1.02
N VAL A 855 -35.96 -4.29 -0.20
CA VAL A 855 -36.73 -4.68 -1.39
C VAL A 855 -36.05 -5.88 -2.04
N LEU A 856 -36.73 -7.02 -2.00
CA LEU A 856 -36.34 -8.25 -2.68
C LEU A 856 -36.90 -8.21 -4.11
N VAL A 857 -36.05 -8.34 -5.11
CA VAL A 857 -36.43 -8.47 -6.52
C VAL A 857 -36.34 -9.93 -6.90
N ILE A 858 -37.50 -10.55 -7.09
CA ILE A 858 -37.62 -11.88 -7.69
C ILE A 858 -37.61 -11.68 -9.20
N ARG A 859 -36.61 -12.27 -9.86
CA ARG A 859 -36.34 -12.03 -11.28
C ARG A 859 -37.04 -13.08 -12.14
N ASN A 860 -37.29 -12.74 -13.41
CA ASN A 860 -37.93 -13.59 -14.42
C ASN A 860 -39.27 -14.17 -13.98
N THR A 861 -40.11 -13.37 -13.36
CA THR A 861 -41.48 -13.81 -13.04
C THR A 861 -42.32 -14.09 -14.28
N ASN A 862 -41.80 -13.83 -15.48
CA ASN A 862 -42.36 -14.26 -16.77
C ASN A 862 -42.53 -15.78 -16.82
N ASP A 863 -41.70 -16.52 -16.09
CA ASP A 863 -41.77 -17.98 -15.97
C ASP A 863 -43.06 -18.47 -15.33
N LEU A 864 -43.70 -17.64 -14.52
CA LEU A 864 -45.01 -17.91 -13.91
C LEU A 864 -46.15 -17.72 -14.93
N GLY A 865 -45.92 -17.00 -16.03
CA GLY A 865 -46.94 -16.65 -17.02
C GLY A 865 -48.20 -16.08 -16.35
N HIS A 866 -49.35 -16.70 -16.62
CA HIS A 866 -50.63 -16.31 -16.05
C HIS A 866 -50.70 -16.46 -14.51
N ASN A 867 -49.82 -17.26 -13.90
CA ASN A 867 -49.77 -17.45 -12.44
C ASN A 867 -49.01 -16.33 -11.72
N ALA A 868 -48.39 -15.38 -12.43
CA ALA A 868 -47.61 -14.30 -11.80
C ALA A 868 -48.46 -13.42 -10.87
N ALA A 869 -49.71 -13.13 -11.25
CA ALA A 869 -50.64 -12.39 -10.41
C ALA A 869 -51.03 -13.17 -9.13
N ILE A 870 -51.27 -14.48 -9.27
CA ILE A 870 -51.55 -15.38 -8.14
C ILE A 870 -50.36 -15.39 -7.18
N PHE A 871 -49.14 -15.55 -7.72
CA PHE A 871 -47.92 -15.55 -6.95
C PHE A 871 -47.70 -14.23 -6.19
N LYS A 872 -47.96 -13.08 -6.82
CA LYS A 872 -47.93 -11.76 -6.15
C LYS A 872 -48.88 -11.74 -4.95
N HIS A 873 -50.13 -12.20 -5.11
CA HIS A 873 -51.10 -12.23 -4.02
C HIS A 873 -50.71 -13.19 -2.90
N GLU A 874 -50.20 -14.38 -3.23
CA GLU A 874 -49.72 -15.33 -2.23
C GLU A 874 -48.52 -14.81 -1.44
N ILE A 875 -47.59 -14.12 -2.10
CA ILE A 875 -46.45 -13.48 -1.43
C ILE A 875 -46.91 -12.33 -0.55
N ALA A 876 -47.81 -11.48 -1.03
CA ALA A 876 -48.33 -10.35 -0.26
C ALA A 876 -49.03 -10.81 1.04
N ALA A 877 -49.56 -12.04 1.09
CA ALA A 877 -50.17 -12.63 2.27
C ALA A 877 -49.15 -13.20 3.29
N ILE A 878 -47.87 -13.32 2.94
CA ILE A 878 -46.84 -13.85 3.85
C ILE A 878 -46.59 -12.86 4.99
N PRO A 879 -46.67 -13.28 6.27
CA PRO A 879 -46.33 -12.40 7.39
C PRO A 879 -44.90 -11.85 7.28
N GLY A 880 -44.77 -10.53 7.26
CA GLY A 880 -43.50 -9.83 7.06
C GLY A 880 -43.31 -9.26 5.65
N VAL A 881 -44.16 -9.60 4.68
CA VAL A 881 -44.24 -8.86 3.41
C VAL A 881 -45.13 -7.62 3.62
N SER A 882 -44.63 -6.43 3.28
CA SER A 882 -45.40 -5.18 3.41
C SER A 882 -46.16 -4.82 2.14
N SER A 883 -45.57 -5.10 0.98
CA SER A 883 -46.17 -4.84 -0.32
C SER A 883 -45.39 -5.60 -1.39
N ALA A 884 -46.01 -5.85 -2.54
CA ALA A 884 -45.38 -6.49 -3.68
C ALA A 884 -45.88 -5.85 -4.99
N ALA A 885 -45.01 -5.69 -5.97
CA ALA A 885 -45.32 -5.05 -7.25
C ALA A 885 -44.66 -5.79 -8.43
N LEU A 886 -45.44 -6.04 -9.49
CA LEU A 886 -45.00 -6.65 -10.74
C LEU A 886 -44.56 -5.58 -11.74
N THR A 887 -43.38 -5.77 -12.33
CA THR A 887 -42.84 -4.88 -13.36
C THR A 887 -41.61 -5.47 -14.05
N GLY A 888 -41.44 -5.24 -15.34
CA GLY A 888 -40.19 -5.54 -16.05
C GLY A 888 -39.13 -4.44 -15.94
N TYR A 889 -39.47 -3.27 -15.37
CA TYR A 889 -38.60 -2.09 -15.36
C TYR A 889 -38.36 -1.59 -13.93
N LEU A 890 -37.11 -1.63 -13.51
CA LEU A 890 -36.68 -1.18 -12.18
C LEU A 890 -35.64 -0.07 -12.30
N PRO A 891 -35.63 0.90 -11.36
CA PRO A 891 -34.61 1.95 -11.34
C PRO A 891 -33.17 1.44 -11.23
N THR A 892 -32.99 0.23 -10.71
CA THR A 892 -31.69 -0.43 -10.54
C THR A 892 -31.37 -1.45 -11.64
N SER A 893 -32.31 -1.75 -12.55
CA SER A 893 -32.09 -2.64 -13.69
C SER A 893 -31.45 -1.88 -14.84
N GLU A 894 -30.82 -2.57 -15.80
CA GLU A 894 -30.33 -1.96 -17.06
C GLU A 894 -31.41 -1.92 -18.16
N ALA A 895 -32.54 -2.61 -17.98
CA ALA A 895 -33.63 -2.64 -18.95
C ALA A 895 -34.23 -1.23 -19.15
N ARG A 896 -34.17 -0.71 -20.38
CA ARG A 896 -34.70 0.59 -20.77
C ARG A 896 -35.61 0.41 -21.97
N ASN A 897 -36.73 1.13 -21.99
CA ASN A 897 -37.64 1.19 -23.13
C ASN A 897 -37.86 2.65 -23.48
N SER A 898 -37.10 3.15 -24.45
CA SER A 898 -37.22 4.52 -24.89
C SER A 898 -38.27 4.61 -25.99
N SER A 899 -39.25 5.48 -25.80
CA SER A 899 -40.33 5.72 -26.76
C SER A 899 -40.57 7.22 -26.92
N ALA A 900 -40.94 7.62 -28.13
CA ALA A 900 -41.40 8.98 -28.42
C ALA A 900 -42.89 9.08 -28.09
N LEU A 901 -43.25 10.06 -27.27
CA LEU A 901 -44.64 10.42 -26.98
C LEU A 901 -44.99 11.71 -27.70
N PHE A 902 -46.15 11.77 -28.35
CA PHE A 902 -46.57 12.93 -29.12
C PHE A 902 -47.72 13.67 -28.43
N GLN A 903 -47.64 15.00 -28.38
CA GLN A 903 -48.71 15.84 -27.81
C GLN A 903 -49.90 16.03 -28.77
N THR A 904 -49.71 15.74 -30.05
CA THR A 904 -50.74 15.86 -31.09
C THR A 904 -50.79 14.58 -31.92
N GLN A 905 -51.95 14.32 -32.55
CA GLN A 905 -52.12 13.16 -33.44
C GLN A 905 -51.26 13.25 -34.70
N ASP A 906 -50.88 14.46 -35.13
CA ASP A 906 -50.06 14.70 -36.33
C ASP A 906 -48.57 14.34 -36.16
N MET A 907 -48.18 13.76 -35.02
CA MET A 907 -46.81 13.34 -34.71
C MET A 907 -45.75 14.43 -34.93
N ASP A 908 -46.07 15.69 -34.58
CA ASP A 908 -45.15 16.83 -34.72
C ASP A 908 -43.87 16.57 -33.91
N GLN A 909 -42.76 16.34 -34.62
CA GLN A 909 -41.46 16.03 -34.02
C GLN A 909 -40.94 17.17 -33.13
N LYS A 910 -41.37 18.42 -33.35
CA LYS A 910 -40.96 19.56 -32.51
C LYS A 910 -41.63 19.55 -31.14
N LYS A 911 -42.71 18.78 -30.98
CA LYS A 911 -43.50 18.64 -29.74
C LYS A 911 -43.45 17.23 -29.16
N ALA A 912 -42.62 16.36 -29.72
CA ALA A 912 -42.40 15.02 -29.21
C ALA A 912 -41.63 15.07 -27.88
N VAL A 913 -42.06 14.27 -26.91
CA VAL A 913 -41.37 14.06 -25.65
C VAL A 913 -40.79 12.66 -25.69
N GLN A 914 -39.47 12.56 -25.84
CA GLN A 914 -38.80 11.28 -25.69
C GLN A 914 -38.80 10.89 -24.22
N SER A 915 -39.30 9.71 -23.90
CA SER A 915 -39.42 9.22 -22.53
C SER A 915 -39.02 7.77 -22.43
N GLN A 916 -38.65 7.35 -21.22
CA GLN A 916 -38.77 5.94 -20.87
C GLN A 916 -40.24 5.59 -20.66
N THR A 917 -40.69 4.45 -21.15
CA THR A 917 -42.05 3.95 -20.93
C THR A 917 -41.99 2.65 -20.15
N TRP A 918 -42.42 2.70 -18.89
CA TRP A 918 -42.38 1.56 -17.99
C TRP A 918 -43.78 1.08 -17.69
N THR A 919 -44.00 -0.20 -17.95
CA THR A 919 -45.24 -0.86 -17.56
C THR A 919 -45.14 -1.29 -16.10
N VAL A 920 -46.09 -0.82 -15.30
CA VAL A 920 -46.14 -1.03 -13.85
C VAL A 920 -47.54 -1.41 -13.42
N ASP A 921 -47.64 -2.03 -12.25
CA ASP A 921 -48.90 -2.21 -11.56
C ASP A 921 -49.19 -1.08 -10.57
N GLU A 922 -50.35 -1.17 -9.92
CA GLU A 922 -50.86 -0.17 -8.97
C GLU A 922 -50.00 -0.06 -7.71
N ASP A 923 -49.34 -1.16 -7.33
CA ASP A 923 -48.55 -1.27 -6.11
C ASP A 923 -47.10 -0.82 -6.31
N TYR A 924 -46.69 -0.44 -7.52
CA TYR A 924 -45.31 -0.07 -7.83
C TYR A 924 -44.81 1.15 -7.03
N LEU A 925 -45.54 2.27 -7.08
CA LEU A 925 -45.18 3.48 -6.35
C LEU A 925 -45.10 3.24 -4.83
N PRO A 926 -46.11 2.64 -4.16
CA PRO A 926 -46.03 2.37 -2.73
C PRO A 926 -44.96 1.33 -2.38
N THR A 927 -44.73 0.32 -3.22
CA THR A 927 -43.70 -0.71 -2.99
C THR A 927 -42.30 -0.15 -3.08
N LEU A 928 -42.04 0.81 -3.96
CA LEU A 928 -40.74 1.48 -4.06
C LEU A 928 -40.68 2.77 -3.23
N GLY A 929 -41.73 3.13 -2.50
CA GLY A 929 -41.75 4.35 -1.67
C GLY A 929 -41.65 5.65 -2.47
N MET A 930 -42.07 5.63 -3.74
CA MET A 930 -42.06 6.80 -4.62
C MET A 930 -43.16 7.80 -4.24
N ARG A 931 -42.87 9.09 -4.36
CA ARG A 931 -43.78 10.17 -3.95
C ARG A 931 -44.42 10.86 -5.15
N LEU A 932 -45.74 11.02 -5.12
CA LEU A 932 -46.46 11.86 -6.09
C LEU A 932 -46.22 13.35 -5.78
N ALA A 933 -45.88 14.11 -6.82
CA ALA A 933 -45.81 15.57 -6.80
C ALA A 933 -47.19 16.20 -7.03
N ALA A 934 -48.02 15.59 -7.89
CA ALA A 934 -49.39 16.04 -8.19
C ALA A 934 -50.26 14.88 -8.72
N GLY A 935 -51.58 15.02 -8.64
CA GLY A 935 -52.53 14.01 -9.14
C GLY A 935 -52.64 12.77 -8.23
N ARG A 936 -52.89 11.60 -8.82
CA ARG A 936 -53.12 10.34 -8.10
C ARG A 936 -52.33 9.16 -8.68
N ASN A 937 -52.25 8.07 -7.92
CA ASN A 937 -51.73 6.79 -8.38
C ASN A 937 -52.78 6.02 -9.21
N PHE A 938 -52.36 4.95 -9.88
CA PHE A 938 -53.25 3.94 -10.44
C PHE A 938 -54.07 3.26 -9.34
N SER A 939 -55.30 2.86 -9.68
CA SER A 939 -56.19 2.15 -8.76
C SER A 939 -57.18 1.25 -9.53
N ALA A 940 -57.39 0.05 -9.00
CA ALA A 940 -58.31 -0.96 -9.53
C ALA A 940 -59.76 -0.48 -9.58
N ASP A 941 -60.10 0.52 -8.75
CA ASP A 941 -61.44 1.11 -8.70
C ASP A 941 -61.77 1.90 -9.98
N TYR A 942 -60.76 2.33 -10.74
CA TYR A 942 -60.92 3.15 -11.94
C TYR A 942 -60.56 2.38 -13.21
N ARG A 943 -61.55 1.81 -13.90
CA ARG A 943 -61.33 1.09 -15.18
C ARG A 943 -60.69 1.94 -16.28
N THR A 944 -60.85 3.26 -16.21
CA THR A 944 -60.23 4.22 -17.14
C THR A 944 -58.70 4.24 -17.05
N ASP A 945 -58.12 3.73 -15.96
CA ASP A 945 -56.67 3.74 -15.73
C ASP A 945 -55.89 2.88 -16.73
N SER A 946 -56.56 1.95 -17.40
CA SER A 946 -56.02 1.19 -18.54
C SER A 946 -55.57 2.06 -19.74
N SER A 947 -56.02 3.31 -19.80
CA SER A 947 -55.57 4.32 -20.78
C SER A 947 -55.04 5.57 -20.08
N ALA A 948 -54.58 5.45 -18.84
CA ALA A 948 -53.96 6.52 -18.07
C ALA A 948 -52.44 6.36 -18.01
N MET A 949 -51.74 7.44 -17.68
CA MET A 949 -50.31 7.43 -17.43
C MET A 949 -49.91 8.36 -16.28
N ILE A 950 -48.82 8.00 -15.61
CA ILE A 950 -48.15 8.83 -14.60
C ILE A 950 -46.81 9.24 -15.18
N ILE A 951 -46.45 10.52 -15.07
CA ILE A 951 -45.19 11.05 -15.63
C ILE A 951 -44.28 11.56 -14.51
N ASN A 952 -42.97 11.64 -14.72
CA ASN A 952 -42.09 12.31 -13.75
C ASN A 952 -42.04 13.84 -13.94
N GLU A 953 -41.48 14.56 -12.96
CA GLU A 953 -41.28 16.02 -13.03
C GLU A 953 -40.45 16.44 -14.26
N SER A 954 -39.46 15.64 -14.67
CA SER A 954 -38.67 15.89 -15.88
C SER A 954 -39.50 15.84 -17.17
N ALA A 955 -40.41 14.86 -17.29
CA ALA A 955 -41.37 14.80 -18.39
C ALA A 955 -42.31 16.01 -18.38
N ALA A 956 -42.86 16.35 -17.20
CA ALA A 956 -43.75 17.50 -17.05
C ALA A 956 -43.05 18.82 -17.45
N ARG A 957 -41.78 19.01 -17.05
CA ARG A 957 -40.96 20.18 -17.44
C ARG A 957 -40.72 20.26 -18.94
N THR A 958 -40.49 19.13 -19.60
CA THR A 958 -40.26 19.06 -21.05
C THR A 958 -41.52 19.40 -21.85
N MET A 959 -42.71 19.18 -21.27
CA MET A 959 -44.01 19.51 -21.86
C MET A 959 -44.40 21.00 -21.75
N GLY A 960 -43.56 21.85 -21.15
CA GLY A 960 -43.75 23.30 -21.03
C GLY A 960 -44.45 23.75 -19.74
N THR A 961 -44.66 25.07 -19.58
CA THR A 961 -45.24 25.68 -18.37
C THR A 961 -46.77 25.61 -18.37
N GLY A 962 -47.36 24.81 -17.46
CA GLY A 962 -48.81 24.72 -17.23
C GLY A 962 -49.21 23.44 -16.49
N SER A 963 -50.48 23.29 -16.11
CA SER A 963 -50.97 22.03 -15.54
C SER A 963 -50.88 20.92 -16.59
N VAL A 964 -50.11 19.88 -16.31
CA VAL A 964 -49.95 18.70 -17.18
C VAL A 964 -51.02 17.63 -16.94
N LEU A 965 -51.76 17.73 -15.84
CA LEU A 965 -52.83 16.80 -15.49
C LEU A 965 -53.97 16.86 -16.53
N ASN A 966 -54.53 15.70 -16.85
CA ASN A 966 -55.58 15.48 -17.85
C ASN A 966 -55.20 15.82 -19.31
N LYS A 967 -53.95 16.18 -19.60
CA LYS A 967 -53.48 16.26 -20.98
C LYS A 967 -53.37 14.87 -21.59
N THR A 968 -53.63 14.79 -22.89
CA THR A 968 -53.54 13.55 -23.66
C THR A 968 -52.19 13.48 -24.36
N LEU A 969 -51.55 12.32 -24.29
CA LEU A 969 -50.34 11.97 -25.03
C LEU A 969 -50.65 10.77 -25.92
N HIS A 970 -50.09 10.77 -27.12
CA HIS A 970 -50.26 9.71 -28.10
C HIS A 970 -49.01 8.83 -28.15
N TYR A 971 -49.21 7.54 -27.93
CA TYR A 971 -48.18 6.50 -28.03
C TYR A 971 -48.35 5.72 -29.33
N PRO A 972 -47.32 5.64 -30.20
CA PRO A 972 -47.38 4.84 -31.42
C PRO A 972 -47.36 3.34 -31.09
N MET A 973 -48.37 2.60 -31.59
CA MET A 973 -48.39 1.13 -31.51
C MET A 973 -47.36 0.51 -32.48
N ALA A 974 -47.00 -0.75 -32.22
CA ALA A 974 -46.02 -1.51 -33.00
C ALA A 974 -46.37 -1.68 -34.49
N ASP A 975 -47.63 -1.47 -34.88
CA ASP A 975 -48.08 -1.48 -36.27
C ASP A 975 -47.79 -0.18 -37.03
N GLY A 976 -47.33 0.86 -36.34
CA GLY A 976 -47.05 2.20 -36.88
C GLY A 976 -48.27 2.94 -37.42
N LYS A 977 -49.47 2.34 -37.37
CA LYS A 977 -50.70 2.83 -37.99
C LYS A 977 -51.73 3.28 -36.96
N GLN A 978 -51.61 2.85 -35.70
CA GLN A 978 -52.52 3.24 -34.62
C GLN A 978 -51.78 4.00 -33.51
N LEU A 979 -52.33 5.16 -33.13
CA LEU A 979 -51.89 5.93 -31.98
C LEU A 979 -52.81 5.65 -30.80
N ARG A 980 -52.27 5.09 -29.71
CA ARG A 980 -53.03 4.93 -28.46
C ARG A 980 -52.98 6.23 -27.66
N ALA A 981 -54.14 6.79 -27.37
CA ALA A 981 -54.28 7.98 -26.54
C ALA A 981 -54.21 7.60 -25.06
N TYR A 982 -53.35 8.28 -24.31
CA TYR A 982 -53.21 8.14 -22.87
C TYR A 982 -53.41 9.49 -22.19
N HIS A 983 -54.11 9.53 -21.05
CA HIS A 983 -54.31 10.74 -20.28
C HIS A 983 -53.44 10.76 -19.02
N ILE A 984 -52.85 11.92 -18.71
CA ILE A 984 -51.96 12.06 -17.55
C ILE A 984 -52.80 12.21 -16.27
N ILE A 985 -52.70 11.25 -15.35
CA ILE A 985 -53.45 11.24 -14.07
C ILE A 985 -52.61 11.64 -12.85
N GLY A 986 -51.28 11.62 -13.00
CA GLY A 986 -50.36 11.88 -11.90
C GLY A 986 -48.99 12.32 -12.37
N VAL A 987 -48.31 13.07 -11.51
CA VAL A 987 -46.91 13.43 -11.65
C VAL A 987 -46.15 12.87 -10.46
N VAL A 988 -45.20 11.96 -10.69
CA VAL A 988 -44.29 11.46 -9.67
C VAL A 988 -43.07 12.38 -9.56
N LYS A 989 -42.52 12.53 -8.35
CA LYS A 989 -41.26 13.24 -8.17
C LYS A 989 -40.15 12.58 -8.98
N ASP A 990 -39.19 13.38 -9.43
CA ASP A 990 -38.04 12.85 -10.14
C ASP A 990 -37.30 11.80 -9.30
N PHE A 991 -37.05 10.65 -9.90
CA PHE A 991 -36.30 9.55 -9.32
C PHE A 991 -35.15 9.15 -10.24
N ASN A 992 -34.06 8.69 -9.66
CA ASN A 992 -32.83 8.40 -10.39
C ASN A 992 -32.77 6.93 -10.82
N PHE A 993 -33.00 6.68 -12.10
CA PHE A 993 -32.98 5.32 -12.67
C PHE A 993 -31.80 5.07 -13.62
N SER A 994 -30.83 5.98 -13.70
CA SER A 994 -29.62 5.80 -14.50
C SER A 994 -28.39 6.04 -13.63
N SER A 995 -27.18 5.85 -14.16
CA SER A 995 -25.97 6.27 -13.44
C SER A 995 -26.11 7.74 -13.01
N LEU A 996 -25.75 8.06 -11.76
CA LEU A 996 -25.73 9.44 -11.23
C LEU A 996 -24.76 10.38 -11.99
N LYS A 997 -24.02 9.86 -12.99
CA LYS A 997 -23.31 10.67 -14.00
C LYS A 997 -24.27 11.37 -14.96
N ALA A 998 -25.42 10.77 -15.26
CA ALA A 998 -26.45 11.31 -16.15
C ALA A 998 -27.55 12.07 -15.37
N GLY A 999 -28.17 13.05 -16.02
CA GLY A 999 -29.36 13.71 -15.47
C GLY A 999 -30.60 12.81 -15.57
N ILE A 1000 -31.60 13.09 -14.73
CA ILE A 1000 -32.90 12.40 -14.80
C ILE A 1000 -33.60 12.80 -16.11
N THR A 1001 -33.95 11.82 -16.94
CA THR A 1001 -34.69 12.03 -18.18
C THR A 1001 -36.19 11.78 -17.97
N PRO A 1002 -37.06 12.21 -18.91
CA PRO A 1002 -38.49 11.92 -18.85
C PRO A 1002 -38.78 10.41 -18.69
N VAL A 1003 -39.70 10.09 -17.78
CA VAL A 1003 -40.26 8.74 -17.58
C VAL A 1003 -41.78 8.83 -17.55
N VAL A 1004 -42.40 7.85 -18.19
CA VAL A 1004 -43.85 7.62 -18.19
C VAL A 1004 -44.10 6.21 -17.70
N LEU A 1005 -44.97 6.11 -16.71
CA LEU A 1005 -45.47 4.86 -16.16
C LEU A 1005 -46.87 4.61 -16.74
N THR A 1006 -47.09 3.41 -17.27
CA THR A 1006 -48.39 2.97 -17.81
C THR A 1006 -48.87 1.75 -17.05
N LEU A 1007 -50.17 1.69 -16.76
CA LEU A 1007 -50.76 0.51 -16.12
C LEU A 1007 -50.76 -0.68 -17.09
N GLY A 1008 -50.20 -1.81 -16.65
CA GLY A 1008 -50.24 -3.05 -17.42
C GLY A 1008 -49.68 -4.23 -16.64
N ASN A 1009 -49.81 -5.43 -17.21
CA ASN A 1009 -49.44 -6.67 -16.56
C ASN A 1009 -48.09 -7.16 -17.10
N ASP A 1010 -47.02 -6.48 -16.69
CA ASP A 1010 -45.65 -6.87 -17.04
C ASP A 1010 -45.11 -7.84 -15.99
N HIS A 1011 -44.79 -9.05 -16.41
CA HIS A 1011 -44.33 -10.12 -15.56
C HIS A 1011 -42.81 -10.22 -15.47
N GLY A 1012 -42.03 -9.23 -15.93
CA GLY A 1012 -40.57 -9.32 -15.96
C GLY A 1012 -39.90 -9.60 -14.60
N ALA A 1013 -40.36 -8.94 -13.53
CA ALA A 1013 -39.90 -9.15 -12.16
C ALA A 1013 -41.00 -8.84 -11.13
N LEU A 1014 -40.83 -9.37 -9.92
CA LEU A 1014 -41.66 -9.07 -8.75
C LEU A 1014 -40.80 -8.44 -7.66
N SER A 1015 -41.06 -7.17 -7.36
CA SER A 1015 -40.44 -6.46 -6.25
C SER A 1015 -41.26 -6.64 -4.99
N VAL A 1016 -40.64 -7.10 -3.91
CA VAL A 1016 -41.30 -7.45 -2.64
C VAL A 1016 -40.63 -6.68 -1.51
N ARG A 1017 -41.39 -5.84 -0.80
CA ARG A 1017 -40.87 -5.09 0.35
C ARG A 1017 -41.01 -5.92 1.63
N LEU A 1018 -39.89 -6.14 2.31
CA LEU A 1018 -39.81 -7.04 3.47
C LEU A 1018 -39.63 -6.30 4.80
N LYS A 1019 -40.24 -6.84 5.86
CA LYS A 1019 -40.10 -6.44 7.27
C LYS A 1019 -39.96 -7.69 8.15
N GLY A 1020 -39.04 -7.66 9.11
CA GLY A 1020 -38.83 -8.77 10.06
C GLY A 1020 -37.71 -9.74 9.66
N ASN A 1021 -37.88 -11.03 9.95
CA ASN A 1021 -36.87 -12.06 9.74
C ASN A 1021 -36.77 -12.45 8.24
N LEU A 1022 -35.71 -11.99 7.57
CA LEU A 1022 -35.49 -12.20 6.14
C LEU A 1022 -35.35 -13.67 5.74
N THR A 1023 -34.66 -14.48 6.53
CA THR A 1023 -34.37 -15.89 6.18
C THR A 1023 -35.65 -16.70 6.13
N GLY A 1024 -36.52 -16.55 7.15
CA GLY A 1024 -37.81 -17.26 7.18
C GLY A 1024 -38.77 -16.82 6.07
N ILE A 1025 -38.76 -15.54 5.71
CA ILE A 1025 -39.60 -15.04 4.60
C ILE A 1025 -39.07 -15.55 3.26
N LEU A 1026 -37.76 -15.56 3.04
CA LEU A 1026 -37.15 -16.11 1.83
C LEU A 1026 -37.47 -17.60 1.65
N ASP A 1027 -37.40 -18.39 2.72
CA ASP A 1027 -37.75 -19.82 2.67
C ASP A 1027 -39.22 -20.02 2.30
N ALA A 1028 -40.12 -19.20 2.87
CA ALA A 1028 -41.55 -19.23 2.54
C ALA A 1028 -41.80 -18.85 1.07
N ILE A 1029 -41.17 -17.78 0.57
CA ILE A 1029 -41.26 -17.37 -0.84
C ILE A 1029 -40.73 -18.47 -1.77
N LYS A 1030 -39.60 -19.09 -1.43
CA LYS A 1030 -39.00 -20.18 -2.21
C LYS A 1030 -39.89 -21.41 -2.26
N GLN A 1031 -40.56 -21.76 -1.16
CA GLN A 1031 -41.56 -22.83 -1.14
C GLN A 1031 -42.74 -22.52 -2.06
N LYS A 1032 -43.25 -21.28 -2.04
CA LYS A 1032 -44.33 -20.84 -2.95
C LYS A 1032 -43.92 -20.89 -4.42
N TRP A 1033 -42.70 -20.44 -4.73
CA TRP A 1033 -42.13 -20.52 -6.09
C TRP A 1033 -42.09 -21.97 -6.59
N ASN A 1034 -41.52 -22.88 -5.79
CA ASN A 1034 -41.41 -24.30 -6.15
C ASN A 1034 -42.77 -25.00 -6.31
N GLY A 1035 -43.80 -24.52 -5.60
CA GLY A 1035 -45.17 -25.06 -5.73
C GLY A 1035 -45.85 -24.66 -7.04
N LEU A 1036 -45.60 -23.46 -7.55
CA LEU A 1036 -46.20 -22.97 -8.80
C LEU A 1036 -45.39 -23.35 -10.04
N VAL A 1037 -44.05 -23.39 -9.93
CA VAL A 1037 -43.15 -23.67 -11.05
C VAL A 1037 -42.07 -24.69 -10.63
N PRO A 1038 -42.46 -25.96 -10.41
CA PRO A 1038 -41.52 -26.99 -9.96
C PRO A 1038 -40.41 -27.24 -10.99
N GLY A 1039 -39.17 -27.30 -10.52
CA GLY A 1039 -37.98 -27.57 -11.36
C GLY A 1039 -37.27 -26.34 -11.93
N ARG A 1040 -37.83 -25.12 -11.79
CA ARG A 1040 -37.15 -23.87 -12.15
C ARG A 1040 -36.43 -23.24 -10.97
N GLU A 1041 -35.23 -22.71 -11.22
CA GLU A 1041 -34.40 -22.06 -10.22
C GLU A 1041 -35.07 -20.77 -9.70
N PHE A 1042 -35.08 -20.59 -8.38
CA PHE A 1042 -35.58 -19.37 -7.74
C PHE A 1042 -34.47 -18.30 -7.75
N ASP A 1043 -34.53 -17.36 -8.71
CA ASP A 1043 -33.59 -16.25 -8.83
C ASP A 1043 -34.10 -14.99 -8.12
N TYR A 1044 -33.28 -14.47 -7.21
CA TYR A 1044 -33.58 -13.25 -6.49
C TYR A 1044 -32.32 -12.41 -6.27
N ALA A 1045 -32.51 -11.09 -6.20
CA ALA A 1045 -31.50 -10.15 -5.76
C ALA A 1045 -32.15 -9.11 -4.85
N PHE A 1046 -31.38 -8.56 -3.92
CA PHE A 1046 -31.84 -7.38 -3.19
C PHE A 1046 -31.53 -6.12 -4.02
N MET A 1047 -32.48 -5.18 -4.04
CA MET A 1047 -32.37 -3.96 -4.85
C MET A 1047 -31.20 -3.07 -4.41
N ASP A 1048 -30.82 -3.10 -3.13
CA ASP A 1048 -29.61 -2.42 -2.62
C ASP A 1048 -28.33 -3.02 -3.21
N GLN A 1049 -28.22 -4.34 -3.29
CA GLN A 1049 -27.09 -5.04 -3.91
C GLN A 1049 -26.99 -4.76 -5.42
N ASP A 1050 -28.13 -4.66 -6.11
CA ASP A 1050 -28.19 -4.28 -7.53
C ASP A 1050 -27.72 -2.86 -7.73
N PHE A 1051 -28.16 -1.92 -6.89
CA PHE A 1051 -27.65 -0.55 -6.92
C PHE A 1051 -26.15 -0.49 -6.65
N ASP A 1052 -25.66 -1.22 -5.64
CA ASP A 1052 -24.25 -1.23 -5.30
C ASP A 1052 -23.40 -1.77 -6.47
N ARG A 1053 -23.92 -2.75 -7.24
CA ARG A 1053 -23.26 -3.23 -8.47
C ARG A 1053 -23.01 -2.13 -9.51
N LEU A 1054 -23.91 -1.15 -9.66
CA LEU A 1054 -23.71 -0.02 -10.59
C LEU A 1054 -22.52 0.87 -10.22
N TYR A 1055 -22.10 0.88 -8.95
CA TYR A 1055 -21.01 1.74 -8.43
C TYR A 1055 -19.78 0.97 -7.97
N ARG A 1056 -19.77 -0.37 -8.11
CA ARG A 1056 -18.64 -1.21 -7.69
C ARG A 1056 -17.34 -0.80 -8.39
N THR A 1057 -17.40 -0.40 -9.66
CA THR A 1057 -16.21 0.03 -10.41
C THR A 1057 -15.63 1.32 -9.83
N GLU A 1058 -16.47 2.31 -9.50
CA GLU A 1058 -16.03 3.53 -8.83
C GLU A 1058 -15.52 3.27 -7.40
N GLU A 1059 -16.13 2.36 -6.65
CA GLU A 1059 -15.65 1.96 -5.31
C GLU A 1059 -14.29 1.27 -5.37
N ARG A 1060 -14.09 0.32 -6.28
CA ARG A 1060 -12.80 -0.35 -6.52
C ARG A 1060 -11.73 0.66 -6.90
N THR A 1061 -12.06 1.57 -7.81
CA THR A 1061 -11.19 2.67 -8.22
C THR A 1061 -10.79 3.52 -7.01
N GLY A 1062 -11.77 3.93 -6.19
CA GLY A 1062 -11.54 4.67 -4.95
C GLY A 1062 -10.64 3.93 -3.95
N GLY A 1063 -10.81 2.61 -3.82
CA GLY A 1063 -9.94 1.76 -3.00
C GLY A 1063 -8.48 1.79 -3.46
N VAL A 1064 -8.24 1.67 -4.77
CA VAL A 1064 -6.89 1.81 -5.35
C VAL A 1064 -6.30 3.19 -5.03
N PHE A 1065 -7.07 4.28 -5.14
CA PHE A 1065 -6.61 5.63 -4.76
C PHE A 1065 -6.13 5.74 -3.32
N VAL A 1066 -6.88 5.18 -2.38
CA VAL A 1066 -6.54 5.21 -0.95
C VAL A 1066 -5.20 4.51 -0.70
N VAL A 1067 -5.01 3.31 -1.27
CA VAL A 1067 -3.78 2.54 -1.11
C VAL A 1067 -2.58 3.28 -1.72
N LEU A 1068 -2.72 3.80 -2.94
CA LEU A 1068 -1.64 4.53 -3.62
C LEU A 1068 -1.27 5.83 -2.91
N THR A 1069 -2.25 6.54 -2.38
CA THR A 1069 -2.02 7.75 -1.58
C THR A 1069 -1.30 7.41 -0.28
N ALA A 1070 -1.70 6.34 0.41
CA ALA A 1070 -1.03 5.88 1.63
C ALA A 1070 0.44 5.52 1.35
N LEU A 1071 0.72 4.81 0.25
CA LEU A 1071 2.08 4.48 -0.17
C LEU A 1071 2.89 5.74 -0.49
N ALA A 1072 2.33 6.70 -1.24
CA ALA A 1072 2.98 7.96 -1.57
C ALA A 1072 3.38 8.75 -0.31
N ILE A 1073 2.48 8.83 0.69
CA ILE A 1073 2.76 9.48 1.98
C ILE A 1073 3.90 8.77 2.69
N VAL A 1074 3.85 7.44 2.82
CA VAL A 1074 4.89 6.66 3.51
C VAL A 1074 6.27 6.89 2.86
N ILE A 1075 6.35 6.84 1.53
CA ILE A 1075 7.63 7.04 0.81
C ILE A 1075 8.14 8.48 0.99
N ALA A 1076 7.26 9.49 0.92
CA ALA A 1076 7.61 10.89 1.14
C ALA A 1076 8.13 11.14 2.57
N CYS A 1077 7.48 10.53 3.57
CA CYS A 1077 7.90 10.58 4.97
C CYS A 1077 9.26 9.94 5.21
N LEU A 1078 9.51 8.75 4.63
CA LEU A 1078 10.81 8.08 4.74
C LEU A 1078 11.95 8.97 4.21
N GLY A 1079 11.69 9.73 3.14
CA GLY A 1079 12.68 10.66 2.60
C GLY A 1079 12.92 11.89 3.45
N LEU A 1080 11.85 12.49 3.96
CA LEU A 1080 11.97 13.60 4.91
C LEU A 1080 12.69 13.16 6.18
N PHE A 1081 12.39 11.96 6.68
CA PHE A 1081 13.04 11.35 7.84
C PHE A 1081 14.55 11.21 7.64
N GLY A 1082 14.99 10.63 6.52
CA GLY A 1082 16.41 10.45 6.27
C GLY A 1082 17.15 11.78 6.03
N LEU A 1083 16.49 12.77 5.42
CA LEU A 1083 17.04 14.12 5.28
C LEU A 1083 17.18 14.85 6.62
N ALA A 1084 16.16 14.78 7.47
CA ALA A 1084 16.19 15.36 8.80
C ALA A 1084 17.26 14.69 9.68
N ALA A 1085 17.40 13.36 9.57
CA ALA A 1085 18.45 12.60 10.25
C ALA A 1085 19.84 13.07 9.86
N TYR A 1086 20.07 13.24 8.57
CA TYR A 1086 21.35 13.73 8.06
C TYR A 1086 21.64 15.19 8.45
N ALA A 1087 20.65 16.07 8.34
CA ALA A 1087 20.81 17.48 8.74
C ALA A 1087 21.17 17.61 10.22
N ALA A 1088 20.54 16.77 11.07
CA ALA A 1088 20.84 16.74 12.50
C ALA A 1088 22.23 16.16 12.81
N GLU A 1089 22.71 15.17 12.04
CA GLU A 1089 24.09 14.67 12.14
C GLU A 1089 25.11 15.74 11.72
N GLN A 1090 24.86 16.50 10.65
CA GLN A 1090 25.78 17.56 10.22
C GLN A 1090 25.88 18.72 11.24
N ARG A 1091 24.77 19.07 11.88
CA ARG A 1091 24.72 20.14 12.89
C ARG A 1091 25.01 19.64 14.30
N TYR A 1092 25.55 18.43 14.47
CA TYR A 1092 25.75 17.81 15.77
C TYR A 1092 26.65 18.61 16.72
N LYS A 1093 27.77 19.16 16.21
CA LYS A 1093 28.67 20.05 16.99
C LYS A 1093 28.01 21.40 17.32
N GLU A 1094 27.36 22.02 16.34
CA GLU A 1094 26.64 23.29 16.51
C GLU A 1094 25.55 23.17 17.60
N ILE A 1095 24.77 22.09 17.55
CA ILE A 1095 23.72 21.78 18.54
C ILE A 1095 24.34 21.55 19.93
N GLY A 1096 25.46 20.83 20.01
CA GLY A 1096 26.21 20.63 21.25
C GLY A 1096 26.69 21.94 21.88
N ILE A 1097 27.28 22.83 21.07
CA ILE A 1097 27.73 24.17 21.51
C ILE A 1097 26.54 25.00 22.00
N ARG A 1098 25.47 25.09 21.20
CA ARG A 1098 24.27 25.85 21.59
C ARG A 1098 23.63 25.34 22.88
N LYS A 1099 23.62 24.03 23.08
CA LYS A 1099 23.09 23.41 24.30
C LYS A 1099 23.95 23.71 25.54
N VAL A 1100 25.27 23.75 25.39
CA VAL A 1100 26.18 24.22 26.46
C VAL A 1100 25.96 25.71 26.74
N LEU A 1101 25.65 26.50 25.71
CA LEU A 1101 25.30 27.93 25.82
C LEU A 1101 23.86 28.19 26.31
N GLY A 1102 23.11 27.16 26.76
CA GLY A 1102 21.79 27.33 27.37
C GLY A 1102 20.58 27.23 26.42
N ALA A 1103 20.76 26.82 25.17
CA ALA A 1103 19.64 26.64 24.25
C ALA A 1103 18.69 25.52 24.70
N ASN A 1104 17.40 25.86 24.90
CA ASN A 1104 16.32 24.92 25.16
C ASN A 1104 16.15 23.93 23.97
N ILE A 1105 15.85 22.67 24.26
CA ILE A 1105 15.45 21.61 23.33
C ILE A 1105 14.42 22.11 22.29
N PHE A 1106 13.43 22.91 22.69
CA PHE A 1106 12.42 23.49 21.80
C PHE A 1106 13.04 24.42 20.75
N SER A 1107 14.03 25.23 21.11
CA SER A 1107 14.70 26.14 20.16
C SER A 1107 15.48 25.36 19.10
N ILE A 1108 16.15 24.27 19.51
CA ILE A 1108 16.88 23.36 18.62
C ILE A 1108 15.91 22.63 17.70
N SER A 1109 14.79 22.14 18.26
CA SER A 1109 13.74 21.46 17.48
C SER A 1109 13.07 22.39 16.47
N ARG A 1110 12.78 23.64 16.85
CA ARG A 1110 12.23 24.67 15.96
C ARG A 1110 13.19 24.96 14.81
N MET A 1111 14.48 25.16 15.10
CA MET A 1111 15.48 25.43 14.07
C MET A 1111 15.52 24.32 13.00
N LEU A 1112 15.52 23.06 13.42
CA LEU A 1112 15.56 21.93 12.49
C LEU A 1112 14.24 21.75 11.74
N SER A 1113 13.10 22.04 12.37
CA SER A 1113 11.77 21.82 11.78
C SER A 1113 11.34 22.91 10.80
N VAL A 1114 11.69 24.18 11.06
CA VAL A 1114 11.27 25.32 10.22
C VAL A 1114 11.79 25.20 8.78
N ASP A 1115 13.03 24.73 8.60
CA ASP A 1115 13.64 24.54 7.28
C ASP A 1115 12.82 23.59 6.39
N PHE A 1116 12.24 22.54 6.98
CA PHE A 1116 11.41 21.57 6.27
C PHE A 1116 9.94 22.01 6.13
N ILE A 1117 9.36 22.59 7.19
CA ILE A 1117 7.97 23.08 7.17
C ILE A 1117 7.81 24.16 6.09
N ARG A 1118 8.81 25.04 5.90
CA ARG A 1118 8.80 26.04 4.82
C ARG A 1118 8.66 25.39 3.43
N LEU A 1119 9.32 24.26 3.19
CA LEU A 1119 9.23 23.53 1.92
C LEU A 1119 7.85 22.90 1.73
N VAL A 1120 7.28 22.33 2.80
CA VAL A 1120 5.92 21.76 2.76
C VAL A 1120 4.87 22.85 2.50
N LEU A 1121 5.03 24.04 3.09
CA LEU A 1121 4.14 25.17 2.83
C LEU A 1121 4.19 25.62 1.36
N ILE A 1122 5.38 25.70 0.76
CA ILE A 1122 5.53 26.01 -0.67
C ILE A 1122 4.88 24.93 -1.53
N ALA A 1123 5.04 23.66 -1.15
CA ALA A 1123 4.40 22.54 -1.85
C ALA A 1123 2.86 22.64 -1.80
N ILE A 1124 2.28 23.00 -0.65
CA ILE A 1124 0.84 23.21 -0.51
C ILE A 1124 0.35 24.36 -1.40
N LEU A 1125 1.10 25.47 -1.46
CA LEU A 1125 0.76 26.61 -2.32
C LEU A 1125 0.73 26.24 -3.81
N ILE A 1126 1.60 25.33 -4.25
CA ILE A 1126 1.64 24.84 -5.64
C ILE A 1126 0.56 23.78 -5.87
N ALA A 1127 0.39 22.85 -4.94
CA ALA A 1127 -0.55 21.74 -5.06
C ALA A 1127 -2.01 22.18 -4.99
N ALA A 1128 -2.34 23.19 -4.17
CA ALA A 1128 -3.71 23.66 -3.98
C ALA A 1128 -4.43 24.07 -5.29
N PRO A 1129 -3.91 25.01 -6.11
CA PRO A 1129 -4.56 25.40 -7.36
C PRO A 1129 -4.60 24.26 -8.38
N LEU A 1130 -3.54 23.44 -8.44
CA LEU A 1130 -3.47 22.30 -9.36
C LEU A 1130 -4.50 21.22 -9.01
N ALA A 1131 -4.59 20.85 -7.72
CA ALA A 1131 -5.56 19.89 -7.22
C ALA A 1131 -7.00 20.41 -7.41
N TRP A 1132 -7.23 21.71 -7.16
CA TRP A 1132 -8.53 22.34 -7.42
C TRP A 1132 -8.93 22.22 -8.89
N TYR A 1133 -8.05 22.59 -9.82
CA TYR A 1133 -8.32 22.53 -11.25
C TYR A 1133 -8.60 21.10 -11.73
N LEU A 1134 -7.74 20.13 -11.36
CA LEU A 1134 -7.88 18.74 -11.78
C LEU A 1134 -9.15 18.10 -11.22
N MET A 1135 -9.45 18.33 -9.93
CA MET A 1135 -10.64 17.77 -9.30
C MET A 1135 -11.92 18.43 -9.78
N GLN A 1136 -11.91 19.73 -10.07
CA GLN A 1136 -13.05 20.39 -10.70
C GLN A 1136 -13.33 19.81 -12.10
N LYS A 1137 -12.28 19.54 -12.89
CA LYS A 1137 -12.42 18.91 -14.20
C LYS A 1137 -12.97 17.49 -14.07
N TRP A 1138 -12.49 16.71 -13.11
CA TRP A 1138 -13.02 15.37 -12.86
C TRP A 1138 -14.48 15.39 -12.39
N LEU A 1139 -14.83 16.24 -11.43
CA LEU A 1139 -16.21 16.44 -10.95
C LEU A 1139 -17.15 16.96 -12.04
N SER A 1140 -16.64 17.58 -13.11
CA SER A 1140 -17.45 18.01 -14.25
C SER A 1140 -18.03 16.87 -15.08
N GLY A 1141 -17.49 15.64 -14.94
CA GLY A 1141 -18.05 14.44 -15.55
C GLY A 1141 -19.29 13.88 -14.84
N PHE A 1142 -19.69 14.45 -13.70
CA PHE A 1142 -20.87 14.02 -12.94
C PHE A 1142 -21.96 15.08 -13.00
N ALA A 1143 -23.18 14.70 -13.42
CA ALA A 1143 -24.36 15.55 -13.33
C ALA A 1143 -24.67 15.92 -11.87
N TYR A 1144 -24.58 14.95 -10.96
CA TYR A 1144 -24.70 15.16 -9.51
C TYR A 1144 -23.31 15.13 -8.87
N ARG A 1145 -22.78 16.31 -8.54
CA ARG A 1145 -21.42 16.49 -8.02
C ARG A 1145 -21.41 17.24 -6.71
N VAL A 1146 -20.48 16.91 -5.82
CA VAL A 1146 -20.17 17.74 -4.66
C VAL A 1146 -19.55 19.05 -5.12
N THR A 1147 -19.87 20.14 -4.40
CA THR A 1147 -19.16 21.40 -4.56
C THR A 1147 -17.80 21.29 -3.89
N LEU A 1148 -16.73 21.63 -4.61
CA LEU A 1148 -15.39 21.60 -4.04
C LEU A 1148 -15.28 22.72 -3.01
N HIS A 1149 -15.07 22.37 -1.74
CA HIS A 1149 -14.91 23.34 -0.66
C HIS A 1149 -13.44 23.50 -0.30
N TRP A 1150 -13.00 24.74 -0.03
CA TRP A 1150 -11.61 25.07 0.30
C TRP A 1150 -11.08 24.33 1.55
N TRP A 1151 -11.98 23.98 2.49
CA TRP A 1151 -11.60 23.30 3.73
C TRP A 1151 -11.02 21.90 3.47
N LEU A 1152 -11.37 21.23 2.36
CA LEU A 1152 -10.79 19.93 1.98
C LEU A 1152 -9.29 20.06 1.69
N ILE A 1153 -8.90 21.14 0.99
CA ILE A 1153 -7.49 21.47 0.74
C ILE A 1153 -6.80 21.88 2.04
N ALA A 1154 -7.47 22.66 2.88
CA ALA A 1154 -6.93 23.04 4.19
C ALA A 1154 -6.70 21.81 5.09
N LEU A 1155 -7.61 20.83 5.06
CA LEU A 1155 -7.48 19.55 5.78
C LEU A 1155 -6.31 18.73 5.24
N ALA A 1156 -6.20 18.59 3.92
CA ALA A 1156 -5.08 17.90 3.28
C ALA A 1156 -3.72 18.55 3.59
N GLY A 1157 -3.65 19.89 3.48
CA GLY A 1157 -2.45 20.66 3.80
C GLY A 1157 -2.06 20.58 5.28
N THR A 1158 -3.03 20.69 6.18
CA THR A 1158 -2.82 20.54 7.62
C THR A 1158 -2.35 19.13 7.96
N GLY A 1159 -2.95 18.10 7.35
CA GLY A 1159 -2.51 16.71 7.47
C GLY A 1159 -1.07 16.52 7.01
N ALA A 1160 -0.69 17.07 5.86
CA ALA A 1160 0.68 17.01 5.35
C ALA A 1160 1.69 17.72 6.27
N ILE A 1161 1.33 18.88 6.83
CA ILE A 1161 2.17 19.61 7.81
C ILE A 1161 2.33 18.78 9.09
N LEU A 1162 1.24 18.22 9.63
CA LEU A 1162 1.29 17.38 10.82
C LEU A 1162 2.20 16.17 10.60
N ILE A 1163 2.03 15.48 9.48
CA ILE A 1163 2.86 14.32 9.11
C ILE A 1163 4.33 14.72 8.99
N ALA A 1164 4.64 15.84 8.32
CA ALA A 1164 6.00 16.34 8.20
C ALA A 1164 6.60 16.72 9.56
N LEU A 1165 5.82 17.40 10.41
CA LEU A 1165 6.23 17.83 11.73
C LEU A 1165 6.49 16.63 12.64
N LEU A 1166 5.62 15.61 12.64
CA LEU A 1166 5.83 14.36 13.37
C LEU A 1166 7.12 13.66 12.92
N THR A 1167 7.36 13.62 11.61
CA THR A 1167 8.55 13.00 11.02
C THR A 1167 9.85 13.70 11.44
N VAL A 1168 9.87 15.04 11.41
CA VAL A 1168 11.08 15.85 11.67
C VAL A 1168 11.32 16.09 13.17
N SER A 1169 10.24 16.35 13.93
CA SER A 1169 10.32 16.62 15.38
C SER A 1169 10.95 15.47 16.13
N PHE A 1170 10.63 14.24 15.74
CA PHE A 1170 11.18 13.05 16.36
C PHE A 1170 12.71 13.01 16.33
N GLN A 1171 13.31 13.24 15.15
CA GLN A 1171 14.77 13.26 15.00
C GLN A 1171 15.41 14.48 15.67
N SER A 1172 14.74 15.62 15.58
CA SER A 1172 15.19 16.86 16.20
C SER A 1172 15.26 16.74 17.73
N VAL A 1173 14.26 16.09 18.34
CA VAL A 1173 14.22 15.80 19.78
C VAL A 1173 15.27 14.77 20.18
N LYS A 1174 15.48 13.70 19.39
CA LYS A 1174 16.54 12.71 19.65
C LYS A 1174 17.92 13.37 19.71
N VAL A 1175 18.25 14.23 18.75
CA VAL A 1175 19.53 14.93 18.72
C VAL A 1175 19.63 15.98 19.82
N ALA A 1176 18.57 16.77 20.05
CA ALA A 1176 18.53 17.76 21.13
C ALA A 1176 18.69 17.14 22.53
N LEU A 1177 18.30 15.88 22.72
CA LEU A 1177 18.46 15.16 23.99
C LEU A 1177 19.83 14.48 24.17
N THR A 1178 20.69 14.49 23.15
CA THR A 1178 22.00 13.85 23.24
C THR A 1178 22.95 14.62 24.16
N ASN A 1179 23.86 13.92 24.85
CA ASN A 1179 24.77 14.52 25.82
C ASN A 1179 25.82 15.40 25.10
N PRO A 1180 25.92 16.71 25.43
CA PRO A 1180 26.84 17.64 24.77
C PRO A 1180 28.33 17.25 24.90
N VAL A 1181 28.70 16.53 25.97
CA VAL A 1181 30.07 16.03 26.18
C VAL A 1181 30.48 15.03 25.08
N LYS A 1182 29.54 14.20 24.61
CA LYS A 1182 29.81 13.26 23.50
C LYS A 1182 29.92 13.98 22.16
N SER A 1183 29.12 15.03 21.93
CA SER A 1183 29.16 15.80 20.68
C SER A 1183 30.41 16.65 20.51
N LEU A 1184 31.01 17.10 21.61
CA LEU A 1184 32.24 17.90 21.57
C LEU A 1184 33.51 17.03 21.48
N ARG A 1185 33.45 15.78 21.97
CA ARG A 1185 34.60 14.85 22.00
C ARG A 1185 34.73 13.97 20.73
N SER A 1186 33.73 13.94 19.86
CA SER A 1186 33.79 13.20 18.59
C SER A 1186 34.55 14.00 17.53
N GLU A 1187 35.69 13.47 17.06
CA GLU A 1187 36.41 13.92 15.86
C GLU A 1187 35.90 13.26 14.58
#